data_AF-A0A511Z228-F1
#
_entry.id   AF-A0A511Z228-F1
#
_cell.length_a   1.000
_cell.length_b   1.000
_cell.length_c   1.000
_cell.angle_alpha   90.00
_cell.angle_beta   90.00
_cell.angle_gamma   90.00
#
_symmetry.space_group_name_H-M   'P 1'
#
loop_
_entity.id
_entity.type
_entity.pdbx_description
1 polymer ?
#
loop_
_entity_poly.entity_id
_entity_poly.type
_entity_poly.pdbx_seq_one_letter_code
_entity_poly.pdbx_strand_id
1 'polypeptide(L)'
;MVADAPRILGGRYEVGELIGRGGMAEVHIGHDTRLGRTVAVKILRSDLARDPSFQARFRREAQAAAALNHPAIVAVYDTGEDVSVEPSGAVSHVPFIVMEYVEGHTVRDILRDGAAVPIEEAVEITAGVLSALEYSHHAGIVHRDIKPANVMLTPAGAVKVMDFGIARAMADAAGTMTQTQAVIGTAQYLSPEQARGEAVDSRSDLYSTGCLLFELLTGRPPFVGDSPVAVAYQHAREVAQPPSAFASDVPEALDRITMKALAKDRNERYGSAAEFRADLEAALRGGHVSAPVVGALGAAALGAGAAAATQRFEPPAAATQVMQPTATPAAVAPAGAPGWAPLGTTTAPPAAGYGRAPVEPEDEEPRRPWVMWALIGVAVVAIIGIIWLLTKGNAAETPVEQVEVPDVVGRTEAEARDLLTEAGFEVKPVREPNAAEEGTVVSTDPEGGEMADPGTEVEVVISSGPDAVQIPVMTNFTREQAQQALLDLGFKAENISWPTKNSADVLKDQVVETDPPAGQFVDPTGPITVYLSSGLVDMVDLNGKTEAEARAILQDLNLVADVKYEDVDDPAQVGKVFDQSRPAGPVEQGATVTITVGQERQVEMTQVPTGLVGMKCQDALQALGSAQLNGDCRYANGDRANNPDIVKSTNPAGGQQVPVGTTVTLTVEPPASTPPEEP
;
A
#
# COMPACT_ATOMS: atom_id res chain seq x y z
N MET A 1 7.43 47.45 4.57
CA MET A 1 7.39 46.07 4.07
C MET A 1 7.98 46.08 2.68
N VAL A 2 8.96 45.24 2.40
CA VAL A 2 9.33 44.97 1.00
C VAL A 2 8.26 44.03 0.47
N ALA A 3 7.60 44.40 -0.62
CA ALA A 3 6.74 43.44 -1.32
C ALA A 3 7.70 42.44 -1.98
N ASP A 4 7.62 41.18 -1.59
CA ASP A 4 8.48 40.15 -2.17
C ASP A 4 8.15 40.03 -3.67
N ALA A 5 9.17 39.87 -4.51
CA ALA A 5 8.94 39.84 -5.94
C ALA A 5 8.21 38.54 -6.31
N PRO A 6 7.12 38.58 -7.10
CA PRO A 6 6.36 37.38 -7.43
C PRO A 6 7.29 36.38 -8.14
N ARG A 7 7.29 35.12 -7.68
CA ARG A 7 8.18 34.08 -8.22
C ARG A 7 7.69 33.68 -9.61
N ILE A 8 8.48 33.96 -10.64
CA ILE A 8 8.14 33.62 -12.04
C ILE A 8 9.01 32.47 -12.54
N LEU A 9 8.42 31.29 -12.71
CA LEU A 9 9.11 30.13 -13.28
C LEU A 9 9.22 30.25 -14.81
N GLY A 10 10.38 29.87 -15.36
CA GLY A 10 10.64 29.88 -16.81
C GLY A 10 10.45 31.24 -17.49
N GLY A 11 10.44 32.34 -16.74
CA GLY A 11 10.13 33.68 -17.24
C GLY A 11 8.69 33.86 -17.75
N ARG A 12 7.75 32.98 -17.39
CA ARG A 12 6.36 32.97 -17.89
C ARG A 12 5.29 32.70 -16.85
N TYR A 13 5.57 31.85 -15.86
CA TYR A 13 4.56 31.36 -14.92
C TYR A 13 4.71 32.02 -13.57
N GLU A 14 3.83 32.97 -13.28
CA GLU A 14 3.75 33.62 -11.98
C GLU A 14 3.15 32.64 -10.96
N VAL A 15 3.88 32.36 -9.88
CA VAL A 15 3.49 31.40 -8.83
C VAL A 15 2.82 32.16 -7.69
N GLY A 16 1.58 31.78 -7.40
CA GLY A 16 0.79 32.26 -6.27
C GLY A 16 0.80 31.29 -5.10
N GLU A 17 -0.34 31.25 -4.40
CA GLU A 17 -0.53 30.50 -3.16
C GLU A 17 -0.40 28.97 -3.34
N LEU A 18 0.04 28.31 -2.28
CA LEU A 18 0.13 26.85 -2.22
C LEU A 18 -1.29 26.27 -2.06
N ILE A 19 -1.75 25.49 -3.04
CA ILE A 19 -3.08 24.86 -3.06
C ILE A 19 -3.05 23.37 -2.71
N GLY A 20 -1.88 22.72 -2.73
CA GLY A 20 -1.75 21.32 -2.35
C GLY A 20 -0.32 20.91 -2.05
N ARG A 21 -0.12 19.92 -1.16
CA ARG A 21 1.21 19.41 -0.79
C ARG A 21 1.22 17.88 -0.75
N GLY A 22 1.89 17.28 -1.73
CA GLY A 22 2.11 15.84 -1.79
C GLY A 22 3.43 15.42 -1.11
N GLY A 23 3.66 14.10 -1.03
CA GLY A 23 4.94 13.58 -0.54
C GLY A 23 6.13 14.04 -1.39
N MET A 24 5.94 14.16 -2.71
CA MET A 24 6.99 14.44 -3.69
C MET A 24 7.03 15.90 -4.17
N ALA A 25 5.87 16.55 -4.31
CA ALA A 25 5.74 17.85 -4.97
C ALA A 25 4.77 18.78 -4.23
N GLU A 26 4.96 20.08 -4.44
CA GLU A 26 4.08 21.15 -3.96
C GLU A 26 3.31 21.72 -5.17
N VAL A 27 2.00 21.93 -5.01
CA VAL A 27 1.11 22.43 -6.07
C VAL A 27 0.66 23.83 -5.70
N HIS A 28 0.95 24.78 -6.57
CA HIS A 28 0.54 26.18 -6.44
C HIS A 28 -0.53 26.53 -7.47
N ILE A 29 -1.39 27.51 -7.14
CA ILE A 29 -2.08 28.26 -8.17
C ILE A 29 -1.09 29.20 -8.86
N GLY A 30 -1.25 29.45 -10.15
CA GLY A 30 -0.37 30.35 -10.90
C GLY A 30 -1.03 30.97 -12.11
N HIS A 31 -0.33 31.91 -12.75
CA HIS A 31 -0.81 32.63 -13.92
C HIS A 31 0.17 32.50 -15.10
N ASP A 32 -0.34 32.03 -16.24
CA ASP A 32 0.39 31.96 -17.52
C ASP A 32 0.38 33.36 -18.16
N THR A 33 1.37 34.18 -17.80
CA THR A 33 1.46 35.61 -18.21
C THR A 33 1.46 35.82 -19.74
N ARG A 34 1.73 34.77 -20.53
CA ARG A 34 1.71 34.82 -22.01
C ARG A 34 0.33 34.51 -22.61
N LEU A 35 -0.52 33.77 -21.90
CA LEU A 35 -1.86 33.38 -22.37
C LEU A 35 -3.00 33.98 -21.53
N GLY A 36 -2.70 34.66 -20.42
CA GLY A 36 -3.68 35.35 -19.58
C GLY A 36 -4.62 34.42 -18.79
N ARG A 37 -4.18 33.19 -18.49
CA ARG A 37 -5.00 32.14 -17.87
C ARG A 37 -4.42 31.66 -16.54
N THR A 38 -5.31 31.28 -15.63
CA THR A 38 -4.96 30.54 -14.41
C THR A 38 -4.51 29.12 -14.77
N VAL A 39 -3.50 28.61 -14.05
CA VAL A 39 -2.93 27.27 -14.18
C VAL A 39 -2.61 26.72 -12.80
N ALA A 40 -2.56 25.40 -12.66
CA ALA A 40 -1.92 24.76 -11.52
C ALA A 40 -0.44 24.49 -11.87
N VAL A 41 0.45 24.74 -10.91
CA VAL A 41 1.91 24.59 -11.09
C VAL A 41 2.42 23.62 -10.03
N LYS A 42 2.74 22.40 -10.47
CA LYS A 42 3.31 21.34 -9.62
C LYS A 42 4.83 21.47 -9.66
N ILE A 43 5.46 21.66 -8.52
CA ILE A 43 6.90 21.91 -8.35
C ILE A 43 7.50 20.77 -7.52
N LEU A 44 8.57 20.14 -8.00
CA LEU A 44 9.29 19.13 -7.22
C LEU A 44 9.90 19.78 -5.97
N ARG A 45 9.69 19.20 -4.78
CA ARG A 45 10.21 19.79 -3.52
C ARG A 45 11.73 19.89 -3.55
N SER A 46 12.29 20.97 -2.98
CA SER A 46 13.73 21.26 -3.06
C SER A 46 14.64 20.24 -2.34
N ASP A 47 14.12 19.53 -1.33
CA ASP A 47 14.82 18.43 -0.66
C ASP A 47 14.94 17.19 -1.56
N LEU A 48 13.92 16.92 -2.39
CA LEU A 48 13.90 15.80 -3.34
C LEU A 48 14.47 16.16 -4.72
N ALA A 49 14.49 17.45 -5.09
CA ALA A 49 14.99 17.92 -6.40
C ALA A 49 16.48 17.63 -6.64
N ARG A 50 17.24 17.33 -5.58
CA ARG A 50 18.65 16.89 -5.65
C ARG A 50 18.82 15.43 -6.08
N ASP A 51 17.79 14.59 -6.00
CA ASP A 51 17.86 13.17 -6.30
C ASP A 51 17.47 12.88 -7.77
N PRO A 52 18.37 12.30 -8.60
CA PRO A 52 18.09 11.96 -9.98
C PRO A 52 16.91 10.97 -10.16
N SER A 53 16.63 10.12 -9.18
CA SER A 53 15.51 9.16 -9.23
C SER A 53 14.17 9.87 -9.14
N PHE A 54 14.03 10.83 -8.23
CA PHE A 54 12.85 11.68 -8.10
C PHE A 54 12.69 12.60 -9.31
N GLN A 55 13.77 13.22 -9.82
CA GLN A 55 13.71 13.96 -11.09
C GLN A 55 13.22 13.07 -12.26
N ALA A 56 13.77 11.87 -12.40
CA ALA A 56 13.41 10.94 -13.48
C ALA A 56 11.99 10.38 -13.33
N ARG A 57 11.46 10.25 -12.11
CA ARG A 57 10.04 9.95 -11.85
C ARG A 57 9.15 11.12 -12.28
N PHE A 58 9.50 12.34 -11.86
CA PHE A 58 8.73 13.56 -12.14
C PHE A 58 8.61 13.86 -13.66
N ARG A 59 9.74 13.80 -14.40
CA ARG A 59 9.73 13.98 -15.86
C ARG A 59 8.89 12.91 -16.59
N ARG A 60 8.87 11.66 -16.09
CA ARG A 60 8.08 10.55 -16.68
C ARG A 60 6.57 10.70 -16.42
N GLU A 61 6.19 11.09 -15.21
CA GLU A 61 4.81 11.41 -14.83
C GLU A 61 4.24 12.51 -15.75
N ALA A 62 5.00 13.59 -15.95
CA ALA A 62 4.65 14.67 -16.87
C ALA A 62 4.47 14.19 -18.33
N GLN A 63 5.34 13.28 -18.80
CA GLN A 63 5.31 12.75 -20.16
C GLN A 63 4.10 11.86 -20.44
N ALA A 64 3.64 11.06 -19.48
CA ALA A 64 2.39 10.31 -19.60
C ALA A 64 1.18 11.26 -19.65
N ALA A 65 1.07 12.17 -18.67
CA ALA A 65 -0.08 13.07 -18.58
C ALA A 65 -0.16 14.05 -19.77
N ALA A 66 0.96 14.48 -20.35
CA ALA A 66 1.00 15.32 -21.55
C ALA A 66 0.59 14.60 -22.84
N ALA A 67 0.54 13.26 -22.86
CA ALA A 67 0.04 12.47 -23.99
C ALA A 67 -1.49 12.32 -23.98
N LEU A 68 -2.18 12.74 -22.91
CA LEU A 68 -3.61 12.51 -22.70
C LEU A 68 -4.42 13.80 -22.89
N ASN A 69 -5.49 13.73 -23.68
CA ASN A 69 -6.43 14.85 -23.88
C ASN A 69 -7.89 14.34 -23.83
N HIS A 70 -8.48 14.41 -22.64
CA HIS A 70 -9.82 13.90 -22.35
C HIS A 70 -10.52 14.82 -21.33
N PRO A 71 -11.83 15.12 -21.44
CA PRO A 71 -12.51 16.07 -20.55
C PRO A 71 -12.38 15.71 -19.06
N ALA A 72 -12.42 14.41 -18.72
CA ALA A 72 -12.28 13.91 -17.35
C ALA A 72 -10.82 13.71 -16.88
N ILE A 73 -9.82 14.20 -17.62
CA ILE A 73 -8.40 14.19 -17.25
C ILE A 73 -7.93 15.63 -17.03
N VAL A 74 -7.06 15.85 -16.04
CA VAL A 74 -6.37 17.14 -15.84
C VAL A 74 -5.29 17.31 -16.89
N ALA A 75 -5.47 18.24 -17.82
CA ALA A 75 -4.55 18.41 -18.95
C ALA A 75 -3.20 19.03 -18.52
N VAL A 76 -2.08 18.41 -18.89
CA VAL A 76 -0.75 19.03 -18.78
C VAL A 76 -0.50 19.95 -19.99
N TYR A 77 0.00 21.15 -19.72
CA TYR A 77 0.20 22.21 -20.72
C TYR A 77 1.66 22.50 -21.05
N ASP A 78 2.56 22.37 -20.07
CA ASP A 78 3.97 22.73 -20.23
C ASP A 78 4.83 22.06 -19.14
N THR A 79 6.13 21.95 -19.37
CA THR A 79 7.10 21.38 -18.41
C THR A 79 8.40 22.16 -18.48
N GLY A 80 8.99 22.50 -17.33
CA GLY A 80 10.23 23.26 -17.30
C GLY A 80 11.08 22.97 -16.07
N GLU A 81 12.21 23.69 -15.98
CA GLU A 81 13.12 23.64 -14.84
C GLU A 81 13.44 25.07 -14.41
N ASP A 82 13.35 25.33 -13.11
CA ASP A 82 13.70 26.59 -12.47
C ASP A 82 15.09 26.49 -11.82
N VAL A 83 15.83 27.59 -11.78
CA VAL A 83 17.21 27.63 -11.29
C VAL A 83 17.24 28.27 -9.90
N SER A 84 17.07 27.42 -8.88
CA SER A 84 17.14 27.85 -7.49
C SER A 84 18.60 27.99 -7.06
N VAL A 85 18.99 29.16 -6.56
CA VAL A 85 20.29 29.40 -5.92
C VAL A 85 20.08 29.43 -4.42
N GLU A 86 20.62 28.44 -3.72
CA GLU A 86 20.52 28.34 -2.27
C GLU A 86 21.35 29.41 -1.54
N PRO A 87 21.05 29.71 -0.26
CA PRO A 87 21.93 30.51 0.61
C PRO A 87 23.36 29.95 0.77
N SER A 88 23.56 28.67 0.43
CA SER A 88 24.85 27.99 0.36
C SER A 88 25.69 28.33 -0.87
N GLY A 89 25.10 29.04 -1.85
CA GLY A 89 25.67 29.24 -3.19
C GLY A 89 25.52 28.04 -4.13
N ALA A 90 24.91 26.94 -3.67
CA ALA A 90 24.61 25.79 -4.52
C ALA A 90 23.48 26.12 -5.51
N VAL A 91 23.68 25.72 -6.77
CA VAL A 91 22.67 25.86 -7.83
C VAL A 91 21.92 24.54 -7.97
N SER A 92 20.59 24.59 -7.85
CA SER A 92 19.70 23.45 -7.96
C SER A 92 18.67 23.65 -9.08
N HIS A 93 18.51 22.63 -9.92
CA HIS A 93 17.51 22.59 -10.98
C HIS A 93 16.22 21.98 -10.41
N VAL A 94 15.20 22.80 -10.25
CA VAL A 94 13.91 22.42 -9.67
C VAL A 94 12.89 22.25 -10.80
N PRO A 95 12.55 21.01 -11.21
CA PRO A 95 11.60 20.79 -12.28
C PRO A 95 10.17 21.14 -11.83
N PHE A 96 9.38 21.65 -12.77
CA PHE A 96 7.97 21.99 -12.60
C PHE A 96 7.12 21.53 -13.80
N ILE A 97 5.85 21.24 -13.52
CA ILE A 97 4.82 20.88 -14.49
C ILE A 97 3.71 21.92 -14.39
N VAL A 98 3.26 22.43 -15.53
CA VAL A 98 2.12 23.34 -15.61
C VAL A 98 0.94 22.60 -16.19
N MET A 99 -0.19 22.63 -15.48
CA MET A 99 -1.39 21.86 -15.80
C MET A 99 -2.66 22.71 -15.63
N GLU A 100 -3.79 22.14 -16.06
CA GLU A 100 -5.13 22.69 -15.87
C GLU A 100 -5.40 22.99 -14.39
N TYR A 101 -5.83 24.22 -14.09
CA TYR A 101 -6.36 24.55 -12.77
C TYR A 101 -7.81 24.08 -12.69
N VAL A 102 -8.06 23.08 -11.83
CA VAL A 102 -9.40 22.59 -11.53
C VAL A 102 -9.91 23.34 -10.31
N GLU A 103 -10.87 24.24 -10.50
CA GLU A 103 -11.67 24.80 -9.42
C GLU A 103 -12.61 23.71 -8.91
N GLY A 104 -12.56 23.39 -7.61
CA GLY A 104 -13.29 22.25 -7.03
C GLY A 104 -12.64 21.70 -5.76
N HIS A 105 -13.07 20.52 -5.34
CA HIS A 105 -12.53 19.78 -4.18
C HIS A 105 -12.11 18.37 -4.61
N THR A 106 -11.26 17.69 -3.82
CA THR A 106 -10.97 16.27 -4.06
C THR A 106 -12.09 15.39 -3.49
N VAL A 107 -12.25 14.17 -4.01
CA VAL A 107 -13.19 13.19 -3.46
C VAL A 107 -12.80 12.82 -2.00
N ARG A 108 -11.52 12.93 -1.66
CA ARG A 108 -11.03 12.80 -0.27
C ARG A 108 -11.60 13.88 0.67
N ASP A 109 -11.79 15.09 0.19
CA ASP A 109 -12.34 16.20 1.01
C ASP A 109 -13.82 15.97 1.31
N ILE A 110 -14.55 15.32 0.40
CA ILE A 110 -15.97 14.93 0.56
C ILE A 110 -16.09 13.79 1.58
N LEU A 111 -15.26 12.76 1.45
CA LEU A 111 -15.24 11.59 2.33
C LEU A 111 -14.62 11.86 3.72
N ARG A 112 -14.12 13.07 3.97
CA ARG A 112 -13.33 13.43 5.16
C ARG A 112 -14.02 13.14 6.49
N ASP A 113 -15.34 13.31 6.54
CA ASP A 113 -16.13 13.15 7.77
C ASP A 113 -16.65 11.70 7.96
N GLY A 114 -16.23 10.75 7.10
CA GLY A 114 -16.62 9.34 7.16
C GLY A 114 -18.05 9.06 6.72
N ALA A 115 -18.70 10.01 6.06
CA ALA A 115 -20.04 9.85 5.51
C ALA A 115 -19.99 9.22 4.11
N ALA A 116 -20.94 8.32 3.82
CA ALA A 116 -21.19 7.84 2.46
C ALA A 116 -21.72 8.97 1.57
N VAL A 117 -21.37 8.92 0.29
CA VAL A 117 -21.84 9.83 -0.76
C VAL A 117 -23.18 9.31 -1.31
N PRO A 118 -24.15 10.17 -1.68
CA PRO A 118 -25.40 9.73 -2.30
C PRO A 118 -25.16 8.78 -3.48
N ILE A 119 -25.95 7.71 -3.58
CA ILE A 119 -25.65 6.58 -4.46
C ILE A 119 -25.55 6.98 -5.94
N GLU A 120 -26.40 7.89 -6.39
CA GLU A 120 -26.35 8.46 -7.74
C GLU A 120 -25.01 9.19 -7.99
N GLU A 121 -24.58 10.04 -7.06
CA GLU A 121 -23.32 10.79 -7.13
C GLU A 121 -22.10 9.87 -7.03
N ALA A 122 -22.13 8.85 -6.16
CA ALA A 122 -21.09 7.82 -6.05
C ALA A 122 -20.88 7.07 -7.39
N VAL A 123 -21.96 6.77 -8.11
CA VAL A 123 -21.89 6.13 -9.42
C VAL A 123 -21.45 7.12 -10.51
N GLU A 124 -21.92 8.38 -10.51
CA GLU A 124 -21.48 9.41 -11.46
C GLU A 124 -19.97 9.70 -11.35
N ILE A 125 -19.45 9.82 -10.11
CA ILE A 125 -18.01 9.94 -9.84
C ILE A 125 -17.25 8.76 -10.45
N THR A 126 -17.68 7.54 -10.13
CA THR A 126 -17.00 6.31 -10.56
C THR A 126 -17.05 6.14 -12.08
N ALA A 127 -18.18 6.47 -12.72
CA ALA A 127 -18.31 6.47 -14.18
C ALA A 127 -17.40 7.51 -14.85
N GLY A 128 -17.23 8.69 -14.24
CA GLY A 128 -16.28 9.71 -14.70
C GLY A 128 -14.82 9.27 -14.62
N VAL A 129 -14.43 8.61 -13.51
CA VAL A 129 -13.11 8.00 -13.35
C VAL A 129 -12.87 6.90 -14.39
N LEU A 130 -13.85 6.01 -14.59
CA LEU A 130 -13.76 4.94 -15.58
C LEU A 130 -13.68 5.48 -17.01
N SER A 131 -14.37 6.57 -17.34
CA SER A 131 -14.24 7.23 -18.65
C SER A 131 -12.84 7.80 -18.89
N ALA A 132 -12.17 8.32 -17.85
CA ALA A 132 -10.77 8.76 -17.93
C ALA A 132 -9.80 7.56 -18.09
N LEU A 133 -10.03 6.47 -17.35
CA LEU A 133 -9.24 5.25 -17.44
C LEU A 133 -9.40 4.56 -18.81
N GLU A 134 -10.61 4.48 -19.36
CA GLU A 134 -10.91 3.92 -20.68
C GLU A 134 -10.05 4.58 -21.78
N TYR A 135 -9.99 5.91 -21.77
CA TYR A 135 -9.16 6.69 -22.69
C TYR A 135 -7.65 6.44 -22.46
N SER A 136 -7.19 6.44 -21.20
CA SER A 136 -5.77 6.23 -20.86
C SER A 136 -5.28 4.82 -21.20
N HIS A 137 -6.10 3.80 -20.92
CA HIS A 137 -5.81 2.40 -21.24
C HIS A 137 -5.72 2.17 -22.75
N HIS A 138 -6.55 2.85 -23.55
CA HIS A 138 -6.44 2.82 -25.01
C HIS A 138 -5.14 3.49 -25.52
N ALA A 139 -4.61 4.48 -24.80
CA ALA A 139 -3.29 5.07 -25.05
C ALA A 139 -2.12 4.23 -24.48
N GLY A 140 -2.38 3.07 -23.87
CA GLY A 140 -1.36 2.20 -23.26
C GLY A 140 -0.82 2.70 -21.90
N ILE A 141 -1.48 3.68 -21.28
CA ILE A 141 -1.07 4.30 -20.03
C ILE A 141 -1.97 3.79 -18.88
N VAL A 142 -1.35 3.16 -17.88
CA VAL A 142 -1.98 2.69 -16.64
C VAL A 142 -1.74 3.72 -15.54
N HIS A 143 -2.75 4.04 -14.72
CA HIS A 143 -2.71 5.12 -13.73
C HIS A 143 -1.93 4.75 -12.45
N ARG A 144 -2.04 3.50 -11.99
CA ARG A 144 -1.34 2.87 -10.86
C ARG A 144 -1.61 3.45 -9.46
N ASP A 145 -2.17 4.65 -9.36
CA ASP A 145 -2.41 5.37 -8.10
C ASP A 145 -3.83 5.97 -8.04
N ILE A 146 -4.88 5.19 -8.37
CA ILE A 146 -6.28 5.65 -8.25
C ILE A 146 -6.71 5.62 -6.78
N LYS A 147 -7.18 6.76 -6.28
CA LYS A 147 -7.64 7.00 -4.90
C LYS A 147 -8.39 8.33 -4.79
N PRO A 148 -9.19 8.59 -3.73
CA PRO A 148 -9.96 9.83 -3.58
C PRO A 148 -9.16 11.14 -3.65
N ALA A 149 -7.86 11.12 -3.34
CA ALA A 149 -6.99 12.29 -3.41
C ALA A 149 -6.58 12.67 -4.86
N ASN A 150 -6.67 11.73 -5.80
CA ASN A 150 -6.26 11.93 -7.21
C ASN A 150 -7.49 12.13 -8.14
N VAL A 151 -8.68 12.33 -7.55
CA VAL A 151 -9.94 12.60 -8.25
C VAL A 151 -10.54 13.89 -7.68
N MET A 152 -10.85 14.84 -8.54
CA MET A 152 -11.52 16.10 -8.19
C MET A 152 -12.92 16.20 -8.81
N LEU A 153 -13.78 16.96 -8.14
CA LEU A 153 -15.09 17.38 -8.63
C LEU A 153 -15.15 18.90 -8.73
N THR A 154 -15.54 19.38 -9.91
CA THR A 154 -15.82 20.80 -10.14
C THR A 154 -17.18 21.20 -9.55
N PRO A 155 -17.43 22.51 -9.29
CA PRO A 155 -18.76 23.01 -8.90
C PRO A 155 -19.91 22.72 -9.89
N ALA A 156 -19.59 22.21 -11.09
CA ALA A 156 -20.55 21.78 -12.11
C ALA A 156 -20.75 20.25 -12.15
N GLY A 157 -20.23 19.49 -11.18
CA GLY A 157 -20.32 18.03 -11.10
C GLY A 157 -19.36 17.27 -12.03
N ALA A 158 -18.60 17.96 -12.88
CA ALA A 158 -17.65 17.29 -13.77
C ALA A 158 -16.44 16.74 -13.00
N VAL A 159 -16.17 15.44 -13.19
CA VAL A 159 -15.04 14.68 -12.62
C VAL A 159 -13.73 15.01 -13.34
N LYS A 160 -12.63 15.07 -12.60
CA LYS A 160 -11.27 15.29 -13.10
C LYS A 160 -10.28 14.34 -12.40
N VAL A 161 -9.68 13.42 -13.15
CA VAL A 161 -8.60 12.53 -12.69
C VAL A 161 -7.24 13.19 -12.95
N MET A 162 -6.35 13.16 -11.95
CA MET A 162 -5.01 13.75 -11.98
C MET A 162 -3.94 12.75 -11.56
N ASP A 163 -2.66 13.09 -11.75
CA ASP A 163 -1.51 12.28 -11.31
C ASP A 163 -1.46 10.86 -11.91
N PHE A 164 -1.68 10.76 -13.23
CA PHE A 164 -1.49 9.54 -14.04
C PHE A 164 -0.05 9.01 -13.91
N GLY A 165 0.14 8.06 -13.00
CA GLY A 165 1.44 7.74 -12.45
C GLY A 165 2.14 6.56 -13.13
N ILE A 166 3.27 6.83 -13.79
CA ILE A 166 4.29 5.79 -14.08
C ILE A 166 5.05 5.38 -12.78
N ALA A 167 4.39 5.45 -11.63
CA ALA A 167 4.96 5.70 -10.31
C ALA A 167 5.16 4.45 -9.44
N ARG A 168 5.43 3.30 -10.08
CA ARG A 168 6.14 2.15 -9.50
C ARG A 168 6.87 1.44 -10.64
N ALA A 169 8.17 1.69 -10.76
CA ALA A 169 9.07 0.81 -11.49
C ALA A 169 9.42 -0.37 -10.57
N MET A 170 9.71 -1.56 -11.12
CA MET A 170 9.82 -2.79 -10.31
C MET A 170 10.94 -2.77 -9.25
N ALA A 171 11.90 -1.83 -9.35
CA ALA A 171 12.92 -1.59 -8.33
C ALA A 171 12.35 -1.09 -6.97
N ASP A 172 11.19 -0.41 -6.97
CA ASP A 172 10.62 0.20 -5.75
C ASP A 172 9.87 -0.80 -4.85
N ALA A 173 9.44 -1.96 -5.35
CA ALA A 173 8.63 -2.91 -4.58
C ALA A 173 9.34 -3.39 -3.29
N ALA A 174 10.64 -3.71 -3.39
CA ALA A 174 11.48 -4.06 -2.25
C ALA A 174 11.97 -2.84 -1.43
N GLY A 175 12.10 -1.67 -2.07
CA GLY A 175 12.67 -0.47 -1.46
C GLY A 175 11.68 0.36 -0.64
N THR A 176 10.48 0.65 -1.19
CA THR A 176 9.56 1.61 -0.57
C THR A 176 8.82 1.04 0.65
N MET A 177 8.69 -0.29 0.78
CA MET A 177 8.03 -0.91 1.96
C MET A 177 8.82 -0.76 3.26
N THR A 178 10.10 -0.39 3.20
CA THR A 178 10.97 -0.24 4.39
C THR A 178 11.21 1.20 4.84
N GLN A 179 10.68 2.21 4.13
CA GLN A 179 10.81 3.62 4.51
C GLN A 179 9.52 4.19 5.12
N THR A 180 9.41 4.07 6.44
CA THR A 180 8.18 4.17 7.24
C THR A 180 7.50 5.54 7.31
N GLN A 181 8.01 6.58 6.65
CA GLN A 181 7.55 7.98 6.86
C GLN A 181 6.82 8.62 5.67
N ALA A 182 6.66 7.94 4.53
CA ALA A 182 6.01 8.50 3.34
C ALA A 182 4.76 7.74 2.85
N VAL A 183 4.44 6.56 3.42
CA VAL A 183 3.49 5.59 2.83
C VAL A 183 2.21 5.41 3.66
N ILE A 184 1.95 6.32 4.61
CA ILE A 184 0.90 6.16 5.64
C ILE A 184 -0.54 6.23 5.09
N GLY A 185 -0.77 6.72 3.86
CA GLY A 185 -2.11 6.88 3.28
C GLY A 185 -2.33 6.29 1.88
N THR A 186 -1.42 5.45 1.37
CA THR A 186 -1.51 4.92 -0.02
C THR A 186 -1.95 3.46 -0.08
N ALA A 187 -1.87 2.71 1.01
CA ALA A 187 -2.09 1.26 0.99
C ALA A 187 -3.54 0.84 0.68
N GLN A 188 -4.52 1.63 1.11
CA GLN A 188 -5.98 1.35 1.07
C GLN A 188 -6.61 1.19 -0.33
N TYR A 189 -5.84 1.41 -1.39
CA TYR A 189 -6.28 1.33 -2.78
C TYR A 189 -5.32 0.50 -3.65
N LEU A 190 -4.36 -0.19 -3.03
CA LEU A 190 -3.40 -1.04 -3.76
C LEU A 190 -4.11 -2.29 -4.31
N SER A 191 -3.86 -2.61 -5.57
CA SER A 191 -4.34 -3.87 -6.13
C SER A 191 -3.56 -5.08 -5.57
N PRO A 192 -4.14 -6.31 -5.58
CA PRO A 192 -3.49 -7.50 -5.02
C PRO A 192 -2.12 -7.79 -5.62
N GLU A 193 -1.95 -7.53 -6.91
CA GLU A 193 -0.67 -7.61 -7.64
C GLU A 193 0.31 -6.50 -7.22
N GLN A 194 -0.15 -5.26 -6.97
CA GLN A 194 0.70 -4.19 -6.41
C GLN A 194 1.13 -4.45 -4.97
N ALA A 195 0.33 -5.16 -4.19
CA ALA A 195 0.67 -5.60 -2.83
C ALA A 195 1.69 -6.75 -2.84
N ARG A 196 1.64 -7.64 -3.86
CA ARG A 196 2.61 -8.73 -4.07
C ARG A 196 3.89 -8.31 -4.79
N GLY A 197 3.93 -7.13 -5.42
CA GLY A 197 5.07 -6.63 -6.20
C GLY A 197 5.12 -7.13 -7.65
N GLU A 198 4.01 -7.66 -8.15
CA GLU A 198 3.85 -8.28 -9.47
C GLU A 198 3.68 -7.23 -10.61
N ALA A 199 3.60 -7.72 -11.84
CA ALA A 199 3.38 -6.89 -13.03
C ALA A 199 1.96 -6.28 -13.06
N VAL A 200 1.91 -4.95 -12.97
CA VAL A 200 0.69 -4.11 -12.93
C VAL A 200 0.15 -3.88 -14.35
N ASP A 201 -1.13 -4.19 -14.60
CA ASP A 201 -1.84 -3.95 -15.87
C ASP A 201 -3.05 -3.00 -15.67
N SER A 202 -3.84 -2.77 -16.72
CA SER A 202 -5.03 -1.90 -16.66
C SER A 202 -6.09 -2.35 -15.64
N ARG A 203 -6.15 -3.64 -15.32
CA ARG A 203 -7.13 -4.23 -14.37
C ARG A 203 -6.70 -4.01 -12.91
N SER A 204 -5.48 -3.53 -12.67
CA SER A 204 -5.07 -2.96 -11.39
C SER A 204 -5.82 -1.65 -11.09
N ASP A 205 -5.91 -0.74 -12.06
CA ASP A 205 -6.67 0.52 -11.92
C ASP A 205 -8.16 0.24 -11.66
N LEU A 206 -8.72 -0.83 -12.26
CA LEU A 206 -10.11 -1.22 -12.06
C LEU A 206 -10.37 -1.73 -10.63
N TYR A 207 -9.42 -2.45 -10.01
CA TYR A 207 -9.52 -2.83 -8.60
C TYR A 207 -9.42 -1.62 -7.66
N SER A 208 -8.48 -0.70 -7.91
CA SER A 208 -8.38 0.56 -7.16
C SER A 208 -9.64 1.43 -7.33
N THR A 209 -10.27 1.40 -8.50
CA THR A 209 -11.59 2.04 -8.75
C THR A 209 -12.72 1.32 -8.02
N GLY A 210 -12.64 0.00 -7.85
CA GLY A 210 -13.52 -0.77 -6.96
C GLY A 210 -13.37 -0.36 -5.49
N CYS A 211 -12.15 -0.10 -5.02
CA CYS A 211 -11.89 0.43 -3.67
C CYS A 211 -12.49 1.84 -3.49
N LEU A 212 -12.37 2.70 -4.51
CA LEU A 212 -12.96 4.04 -4.53
C LEU A 212 -14.50 3.98 -4.51
N LEU A 213 -15.12 3.14 -5.33
CA LEU A 213 -16.58 2.92 -5.35
C LEU A 213 -17.08 2.39 -4.00
N PHE A 214 -16.37 1.43 -3.42
CA PHE A 214 -16.69 0.90 -2.09
C PHE A 214 -16.71 2.00 -1.02
N GLU A 215 -15.70 2.87 -1.01
CA GLU A 215 -15.59 3.96 -0.03
C GLU A 215 -16.65 5.05 -0.26
N LEU A 216 -16.93 5.41 -1.52
CA LEU A 216 -18.04 6.30 -1.86
C LEU A 216 -19.40 5.78 -1.34
N LEU A 217 -19.65 4.48 -1.44
CA LEU A 217 -20.90 3.84 -1.00
C LEU A 217 -21.00 3.59 0.51
N THR A 218 -19.90 3.65 1.27
CA THR A 218 -19.89 3.22 2.70
C THR A 218 -19.22 4.20 3.67
N GLY A 219 -18.56 5.26 3.17
CA GLY A 219 -17.79 6.20 3.99
C GLY A 219 -16.45 5.65 4.50
N ARG A 220 -16.05 4.43 4.09
CA ARG A 220 -14.81 3.76 4.53
C ARG A 220 -14.19 2.88 3.44
N PRO A 221 -12.87 2.72 3.35
CA PRO A 221 -12.27 1.78 2.40
C PRO A 221 -12.57 0.31 2.79
N PRO A 222 -12.47 -0.63 1.83
CA PRO A 222 -12.81 -2.04 2.05
C PRO A 222 -11.90 -2.71 3.09
N PHE A 223 -10.65 -2.25 3.21
CA PHE A 223 -9.66 -2.78 4.14
C PHE A 223 -9.05 -1.65 4.99
N VAL A 224 -8.85 -1.92 6.28
CA VAL A 224 -8.37 -0.98 7.30
C VAL A 224 -7.56 -1.78 8.33
N GLY A 225 -6.39 -1.28 8.70
CA GLY A 225 -5.54 -1.85 9.75
C GLY A 225 -4.37 -0.91 10.08
N ASP A 226 -3.73 -1.12 11.23
CA ASP A 226 -2.84 -0.13 11.87
C ASP A 226 -1.49 0.08 11.16
N SER A 227 -1.23 -0.62 10.06
CA SER A 227 -0.05 -0.38 9.23
C SER A 227 -0.35 -0.51 7.73
N PRO A 228 0.38 0.23 6.87
CA PRO A 228 0.32 0.05 5.41
C PRO A 228 0.64 -1.38 4.95
N VAL A 229 1.41 -2.14 5.74
CA VAL A 229 1.77 -3.54 5.43
C VAL A 229 0.60 -4.48 5.75
N ALA A 230 -0.12 -4.26 6.85
CA ALA A 230 -1.34 -4.99 7.16
C ALA A 230 -2.38 -4.80 6.05
N VAL A 231 -2.72 -3.55 5.70
CA VAL A 231 -3.70 -3.25 4.64
C VAL A 231 -3.27 -3.85 3.28
N ALA A 232 -1.98 -3.86 2.95
CA ALA A 232 -1.47 -4.54 1.76
C ALA A 232 -1.66 -6.07 1.82
N TYR A 233 -1.47 -6.71 2.98
CA TYR A 233 -1.79 -8.13 3.18
C TYR A 233 -3.28 -8.41 2.99
N GLN A 234 -4.16 -7.56 3.52
CA GLN A 234 -5.62 -7.68 3.32
C GLN A 234 -5.99 -7.59 1.83
N HIS A 235 -5.46 -6.60 1.10
CA HIS A 235 -5.65 -6.54 -0.36
C HIS A 235 -5.09 -7.78 -1.07
N ALA A 236 -3.98 -8.37 -0.62
CA ALA A 236 -3.39 -9.57 -1.22
C ALA A 236 -4.10 -10.89 -0.88
N ARG A 237 -4.79 -11.01 0.27
CA ARG A 237 -5.31 -12.30 0.79
C ARG A 237 -6.77 -12.28 1.26
N GLU A 238 -7.24 -11.23 1.91
CA GLU A 238 -8.58 -11.20 2.53
C GLU A 238 -9.67 -10.83 1.52
N VAL A 239 -10.77 -11.56 1.49
CA VAL A 239 -11.93 -11.22 0.66
C VAL A 239 -12.67 -10.04 1.30
N ALA A 240 -13.03 -9.03 0.50
CA ALA A 240 -13.81 -7.90 1.00
C ALA A 240 -15.23 -8.34 1.38
N GLN A 241 -15.80 -7.74 2.42
CA GLN A 241 -17.25 -7.81 2.64
C GLN A 241 -17.96 -6.91 1.62
N PRO A 242 -19.22 -7.20 1.22
CA PRO A 242 -19.97 -6.35 0.29
C PRO A 242 -20.31 -4.99 0.94
N PRO A 243 -20.41 -3.90 0.16
CA PRO A 243 -20.86 -2.58 0.65
C PRO A 243 -22.11 -2.62 1.54
N SER A 244 -23.12 -3.43 1.20
CA SER A 244 -24.36 -3.57 1.98
C SER A 244 -24.19 -4.12 3.40
N ALA A 245 -23.04 -4.73 3.72
CA ALA A 245 -22.69 -5.11 5.10
C ALA A 245 -22.41 -3.89 6.01
N PHE A 246 -22.11 -2.73 5.43
CA PHE A 246 -21.84 -1.48 6.15
C PHE A 246 -22.91 -0.42 5.90
N ALA A 247 -23.47 -0.34 4.69
CA ALA A 247 -24.50 0.62 4.29
C ALA A 247 -25.72 -0.13 3.72
N SER A 248 -26.72 -0.40 4.57
CA SER A 248 -27.86 -1.29 4.24
C SER A 248 -28.81 -0.78 3.15
N ASP A 249 -28.63 0.46 2.71
CA ASP A 249 -29.34 1.10 1.61
C ASP A 249 -28.68 0.89 0.23
N VAL A 250 -27.45 0.35 0.18
CA VAL A 250 -26.77 0.00 -1.07
C VAL A 250 -27.49 -1.16 -1.79
N PRO A 251 -27.92 -1.00 -3.07
CA PRO A 251 -28.57 -2.06 -3.82
C PRO A 251 -27.64 -3.24 -4.16
N GLU A 252 -28.19 -4.46 -4.21
CA GLU A 252 -27.50 -5.70 -4.63
C GLU A 252 -26.74 -5.52 -5.96
N ALA A 253 -27.26 -4.73 -6.89
CA ALA A 253 -26.57 -4.44 -8.16
C ALA A 253 -25.20 -3.77 -7.96
N LEU A 254 -25.08 -2.86 -6.99
CA LEU A 254 -23.82 -2.18 -6.68
C LEU A 254 -22.89 -3.04 -5.82
N ASP A 255 -23.43 -3.89 -4.94
CA ASP A 255 -22.62 -4.94 -4.29
C ASP A 255 -21.94 -5.83 -5.34
N ARG A 256 -22.71 -6.33 -6.30
CA ARG A 256 -22.22 -7.22 -7.37
C ARG A 256 -21.13 -6.57 -8.20
N ILE A 257 -21.35 -5.33 -8.62
CA ILE A 257 -20.38 -4.54 -9.38
C ILE A 257 -19.10 -4.33 -8.58
N THR A 258 -19.22 -3.89 -7.32
CA THR A 258 -18.08 -3.60 -6.44
C THR A 258 -17.28 -4.87 -6.14
N MET A 259 -17.96 -5.98 -5.85
CA MET A 259 -17.31 -7.28 -5.59
C MET A 259 -16.64 -7.87 -6.83
N LYS A 260 -17.19 -7.68 -8.04
CA LYS A 260 -16.50 -8.04 -9.30
C LYS A 260 -15.23 -7.19 -9.50
N ALA A 261 -15.28 -5.89 -9.22
CA ALA A 261 -14.09 -5.04 -9.29
C ALA A 261 -13.01 -5.42 -8.25
N LEU A 262 -13.43 -5.84 -7.04
CA LEU A 262 -12.57 -6.26 -5.93
C LEU A 262 -12.13 -7.74 -5.97
N ALA A 263 -12.41 -8.47 -7.05
CA ALA A 263 -11.97 -9.85 -7.22
C ALA A 263 -10.43 -9.97 -7.20
N LYS A 264 -9.91 -11.06 -6.61
CA LYS A 264 -8.47 -11.17 -6.33
C LYS A 264 -7.68 -11.53 -7.59
N ASP A 265 -8.14 -12.49 -8.39
CA ASP A 265 -7.61 -12.67 -9.74
C ASP A 265 -8.09 -11.50 -10.64
N ARG A 266 -7.16 -10.93 -11.38
CA ARG A 266 -7.41 -9.95 -12.46
C ARG A 266 -8.24 -10.51 -13.60
N ASN A 267 -8.36 -11.84 -13.75
CA ASN A 267 -9.21 -12.45 -14.78
C ASN A 267 -10.69 -12.56 -14.37
N GLU A 268 -11.01 -12.49 -13.08
CA GLU A 268 -12.39 -12.45 -12.55
C GLU A 268 -12.97 -11.02 -12.55
N ARG A 269 -12.09 -10.01 -12.57
CA ARG A 269 -12.47 -8.59 -12.68
C ARG A 269 -13.03 -8.26 -14.06
N TYR A 270 -13.59 -7.05 -14.19
CA TYR A 270 -13.88 -6.45 -15.49
C TYR A 270 -12.63 -6.44 -16.39
N GLY A 271 -12.79 -6.80 -17.66
CA GLY A 271 -11.71 -6.80 -18.64
C GLY A 271 -11.35 -5.40 -19.16
N SER A 272 -12.24 -4.41 -18.96
CA SER A 272 -12.00 -3.02 -19.35
C SER A 272 -12.80 -2.03 -18.49
N ALA A 273 -12.34 -0.77 -18.46
CA ALA A 273 -13.07 0.32 -17.82
C ALA A 273 -14.46 0.57 -18.46
N ALA A 274 -14.60 0.34 -19.78
CA ALA A 274 -15.86 0.45 -20.50
C ALA A 274 -16.91 -0.58 -20.03
N GLU A 275 -16.49 -1.82 -19.75
CA GLU A 275 -17.36 -2.88 -19.24
C GLU A 275 -17.88 -2.56 -17.83
N PHE A 276 -16.99 -2.11 -16.94
CA PHE A 276 -17.33 -1.66 -15.58
C PHE A 276 -18.29 -0.45 -15.62
N ARG A 277 -18.01 0.54 -16.48
CA ARG A 277 -18.87 1.72 -16.65
C ARG A 277 -20.26 1.36 -17.19
N ALA A 278 -20.34 0.43 -18.16
CA ALA A 278 -21.61 -0.03 -18.70
C ALA A 278 -22.50 -0.72 -17.65
N ASP A 279 -21.90 -1.53 -16.76
CA ASP A 279 -22.59 -2.15 -15.62
C ASP A 279 -23.11 -1.09 -14.64
N LEU A 280 -22.29 -0.11 -14.26
CA LEU A 280 -22.69 0.99 -13.37
C LEU A 280 -23.85 1.82 -13.94
N GLU A 281 -23.77 2.20 -15.21
CA GLU A 281 -24.87 2.90 -15.87
C GLU A 281 -26.12 1.99 -16.03
N ALA A 282 -25.97 0.67 -16.12
CA ALA A 282 -27.10 -0.26 -16.13
C ALA A 282 -27.78 -0.32 -14.74
N ALA A 283 -27.01 -0.33 -13.65
CA ALA A 283 -27.54 -0.32 -12.29
C ALA A 283 -28.40 0.93 -12.00
N LEU A 284 -27.93 2.13 -12.34
CA LEU A 284 -28.71 3.38 -12.20
C LEU A 284 -30.02 3.37 -13.00
N ARG A 285 -30.07 2.64 -14.12
CA ARG A 285 -31.25 2.51 -14.98
C ARG A 285 -32.17 1.36 -14.59
N GLY A 286 -31.88 0.64 -13.49
CA GLY A 286 -32.62 -0.57 -13.08
C GLY A 286 -32.50 -1.73 -14.06
N GLY A 287 -31.44 -1.74 -14.89
CA GLY A 287 -31.20 -2.74 -15.93
C GLY A 287 -30.46 -3.98 -15.42
N HIS A 288 -30.27 -4.95 -16.32
CA HIS A 288 -29.44 -6.12 -16.01
C HIS A 288 -27.95 -5.76 -16.00
N VAL A 289 -27.30 -6.01 -14.87
CA VAL A 289 -25.84 -5.94 -14.70
C VAL A 289 -25.19 -7.30 -14.98
N SER A 290 -24.02 -7.27 -15.63
CA SER A 290 -23.25 -8.46 -16.01
C SER A 290 -22.46 -9.08 -14.87
N ALA A 291 -22.14 -8.31 -13.82
CA ALA A 291 -21.53 -8.82 -12.60
C ALA A 291 -22.34 -9.98 -11.97
N PRO A 292 -21.68 -11.09 -11.57
CA PRO A 292 -22.37 -12.24 -10.95
C PRO A 292 -23.06 -11.83 -9.65
N VAL A 293 -24.09 -12.56 -9.23
CA VAL A 293 -24.75 -12.36 -7.92
C VAL A 293 -23.73 -12.65 -6.82
N VAL A 294 -23.64 -11.84 -5.76
CA VAL A 294 -22.59 -12.00 -4.72
C VAL A 294 -22.69 -13.36 -4.02
N GLY A 295 -23.91 -13.79 -3.64
CA GLY A 295 -24.15 -15.15 -3.14
C GLY A 295 -23.86 -16.26 -4.18
N ALA A 296 -23.80 -15.91 -5.46
CA ALA A 296 -23.39 -16.81 -6.54
C ALA A 296 -21.89 -16.73 -6.89
N LEU A 297 -21.06 -15.90 -6.25
CA LEU A 297 -19.60 -16.10 -6.35
C LEU A 297 -19.19 -17.38 -5.60
N GLY A 298 -19.83 -17.68 -4.46
CA GLY A 298 -19.73 -19.00 -3.81
C GLY A 298 -20.37 -20.15 -4.61
N ALA A 299 -21.51 -19.92 -5.25
CA ALA A 299 -22.25 -20.98 -5.95
C ALA A 299 -21.90 -21.19 -7.44
N ALA A 300 -21.31 -20.21 -8.13
CA ALA A 300 -20.88 -20.33 -9.53
C ALA A 300 -19.46 -20.92 -9.64
N ALA A 301 -18.61 -20.74 -8.63
CA ALA A 301 -17.40 -21.56 -8.46
C ALA A 301 -17.75 -23.07 -8.41
N LEU A 302 -18.88 -23.41 -7.77
CA LEU A 302 -19.46 -24.76 -7.74
C LEU A 302 -20.33 -25.10 -8.97
N GLY A 303 -20.64 -24.13 -9.84
CA GLY A 303 -21.65 -24.27 -10.91
C GLY A 303 -21.08 -24.27 -12.33
N ALA A 304 -19.96 -23.59 -12.57
CA ALA A 304 -19.38 -23.43 -13.91
C ALA A 304 -18.93 -24.75 -14.55
N GLY A 305 -18.49 -25.73 -13.74
CA GLY A 305 -18.09 -27.06 -14.20
C GLY A 305 -19.25 -27.93 -14.72
N ALA A 306 -20.50 -27.65 -14.35
CA ALA A 306 -21.63 -28.55 -14.59
C ALA A 306 -22.43 -28.27 -15.89
N ALA A 307 -22.24 -27.11 -16.52
CA ALA A 307 -23.12 -26.63 -17.60
C ALA A 307 -22.56 -26.76 -19.04
N ALA A 308 -21.28 -27.14 -19.20
CA ALA A 308 -20.61 -27.20 -20.51
C ALA A 308 -20.79 -28.54 -21.26
N ALA A 309 -21.39 -29.57 -20.63
CA ALA A 309 -21.21 -30.98 -21.01
C ALA A 309 -22.44 -31.70 -21.64
N THR A 310 -23.36 -30.99 -22.33
CA THR A 310 -24.53 -31.67 -22.96
C THR A 310 -24.97 -31.14 -24.34
N GLN A 311 -24.05 -30.64 -25.17
CA GLN A 311 -24.32 -30.44 -26.61
C GLN A 311 -24.08 -31.77 -27.36
N ARG A 312 -25.15 -32.47 -27.76
CA ARG A 312 -25.05 -33.70 -28.55
C ARG A 312 -24.64 -33.39 -29.99
N PHE A 313 -23.58 -34.04 -30.47
CA PHE A 313 -23.20 -34.03 -31.89
C PHE A 313 -23.57 -35.36 -32.58
N GLU A 314 -24.29 -35.27 -33.69
CA GLU A 314 -24.43 -36.36 -34.68
C GLU A 314 -23.40 -36.20 -35.80
N PRO A 315 -22.95 -37.29 -36.47
CA PRO A 315 -21.84 -37.24 -37.40
C PRO A 315 -22.25 -36.90 -38.85
N PRO A 316 -21.61 -35.91 -39.51
CA PRO A 316 -21.68 -35.73 -40.96
C PRO A 316 -20.66 -36.61 -41.71
N ALA A 317 -20.99 -37.03 -42.93
CA ALA A 317 -20.15 -37.89 -43.76
C ALA A 317 -19.09 -37.10 -44.58
N ALA A 318 -18.08 -37.82 -45.08
CA ALA A 318 -16.92 -37.25 -45.77
C ALA A 318 -17.22 -36.68 -47.17
N ALA A 319 -16.50 -35.61 -47.54
CA ALA A 319 -16.38 -35.13 -48.92
C ALA A 319 -14.99 -34.51 -49.18
N THR A 320 -14.22 -35.09 -50.10
CA THR A 320 -12.87 -34.65 -50.47
C THR A 320 -12.89 -33.49 -51.48
N GLN A 321 -12.14 -32.40 -51.24
CA GLN A 321 -11.64 -31.48 -52.28
C GLN A 321 -10.22 -30.98 -51.97
N VAL A 322 -9.60 -30.27 -52.92
CA VAL A 322 -8.13 -30.22 -53.11
C VAL A 322 -7.59 -28.79 -53.08
N MET A 323 -6.38 -28.59 -52.54
CA MET A 323 -5.66 -27.30 -52.54
C MET A 323 -5.18 -26.88 -53.93
N GLN A 324 -5.32 -25.59 -54.25
CA GLN A 324 -4.37 -24.82 -55.09
C GLN A 324 -4.24 -23.38 -54.57
N PRO A 325 -3.07 -22.71 -54.74
CA PRO A 325 -2.78 -21.39 -54.17
C PRO A 325 -3.09 -20.23 -55.12
N THR A 326 -3.27 -19.03 -54.55
CA THR A 326 -3.39 -17.76 -55.30
C THR A 326 -2.50 -16.68 -54.67
N ALA A 327 -1.87 -15.84 -55.49
CA ALA A 327 -0.86 -14.85 -55.08
C ALA A 327 -1.42 -13.43 -54.85
N THR A 328 -0.61 -12.58 -54.22
CA THR A 328 -0.88 -11.16 -54.00
C THR A 328 -0.74 -10.33 -55.30
N PRO A 329 -1.64 -9.34 -55.55
CA PRO A 329 -1.52 -8.41 -56.67
C PRO A 329 -0.70 -7.15 -56.32
N ALA A 330 0.01 -6.60 -57.30
CA ALA A 330 0.75 -5.33 -57.19
C ALA A 330 -0.09 -4.13 -57.68
N ALA A 331 0.20 -2.93 -57.17
CA ALA A 331 -0.46 -1.69 -57.58
C ALA A 331 0.15 -1.09 -58.86
N VAL A 332 -0.69 -0.53 -59.74
CA VAL A 332 -0.30 0.20 -60.96
C VAL A 332 -1.12 1.47 -61.08
N ALA A 333 -0.46 2.59 -61.42
CA ALA A 333 -1.10 3.90 -61.59
C ALA A 333 -1.44 4.21 -63.06
N PRO A 334 -2.38 5.14 -63.32
CA PRO A 334 -2.44 5.91 -64.56
C PRO A 334 -1.96 7.36 -64.35
N ALA A 335 -1.52 8.02 -65.43
CA ALA A 335 -0.90 9.34 -65.40
C ALA A 335 -1.80 10.46 -65.96
N GLY A 336 -1.51 11.72 -65.58
CA GLY A 336 -2.14 12.92 -66.13
C GLY A 336 -1.20 14.13 -66.08
N ALA A 337 -0.92 14.72 -67.24
CA ALA A 337 -0.08 15.90 -67.48
C ALA A 337 -0.75 16.74 -68.61
N PRO A 338 -0.27 17.93 -69.03
CA PRO A 338 0.98 18.62 -68.68
C PRO A 338 0.83 20.14 -68.37
N GLY A 339 1.96 20.82 -68.08
CA GLY A 339 2.02 22.28 -67.93
C GLY A 339 3.43 22.88 -68.02
N TRP A 340 3.61 23.76 -69.02
CA TRP A 340 4.69 24.74 -69.32
C TRP A 340 5.65 25.31 -68.23
N ALA A 341 6.79 25.82 -68.72
CA ALA A 341 7.86 26.60 -68.03
C ALA A 341 7.92 28.05 -68.65
N PRO A 342 8.96 28.95 -68.50
CA PRO A 342 10.32 28.83 -67.89
C PRO A 342 10.98 30.11 -67.25
N LEU A 343 12.30 30.00 -66.94
CA LEU A 343 13.38 31.05 -66.91
C LEU A 343 13.58 32.07 -65.74
N GLY A 344 14.87 32.37 -65.48
CA GLY A 344 15.42 33.52 -64.70
C GLY A 344 16.18 33.11 -63.41
N THR A 345 17.51 33.21 -63.14
CA THR A 345 18.73 34.00 -63.51
C THR A 345 19.24 34.89 -62.35
N THR A 346 20.57 34.94 -62.13
CA THR A 346 21.34 35.84 -61.19
C THR A 346 21.23 35.49 -59.67
N THR A 347 22.17 35.74 -58.73
CA THR A 347 23.60 36.19 -58.77
C THR A 347 24.35 35.83 -57.45
N ALA A 348 25.68 35.93 -57.44
CA ALA A 348 26.61 35.96 -56.28
C ALA A 348 27.70 37.04 -56.59
N PRO A 349 28.88 37.20 -55.91
CA PRO A 349 29.45 36.66 -54.65
C PRO A 349 29.59 37.84 -53.63
N PRO A 350 30.64 38.06 -52.78
CA PRO A 350 31.79 37.29 -52.22
C PRO A 350 31.62 37.06 -50.69
N ALA A 351 32.59 36.81 -49.78
CA ALA A 351 34.07 36.71 -49.73
C ALA A 351 34.45 35.85 -48.47
N ALA A 352 35.67 35.54 -48.01
CA ALA A 352 37.09 35.50 -48.44
C ALA A 352 37.88 34.77 -47.31
N GLY A 353 39.14 34.33 -47.42
CA GLY A 353 40.10 34.25 -48.53
C GLY A 353 41.52 33.84 -48.05
N TYR A 354 42.35 33.32 -48.97
CA TYR A 354 43.81 32.98 -48.83
C TYR A 354 44.21 31.91 -47.78
N GLY A 355 45.07 30.92 -48.07
CA GLY A 355 45.67 30.52 -49.36
C GLY A 355 46.61 29.29 -49.27
N ARG A 356 46.93 28.71 -50.45
CA ARG A 356 48.24 28.20 -50.98
C ARG A 356 49.31 27.60 -50.03
N ALA A 357 50.14 26.61 -50.41
CA ALA A 357 50.54 26.11 -51.75
C ALA A 357 51.00 24.61 -51.74
N PRO A 358 51.29 23.97 -52.90
CA PRO A 358 51.58 22.51 -53.03
C PRO A 358 53.05 22.18 -53.40
N VAL A 359 53.39 20.88 -53.60
CA VAL A 359 54.38 20.33 -54.57
C VAL A 359 54.27 18.78 -54.66
N GLU A 360 54.88 18.16 -55.69
CA GLU A 360 54.72 16.74 -56.12
C GLU A 360 55.89 15.80 -55.63
N PRO A 361 56.42 14.75 -56.33
CA PRO A 361 56.28 13.37 -55.82
C PRO A 361 57.56 12.46 -55.83
N GLU A 362 57.35 11.14 -55.64
CA GLU A 362 58.14 9.96 -56.09
C GLU A 362 59.32 9.35 -55.24
N ASP A 363 59.57 8.06 -55.53
CA ASP A 363 60.71 7.12 -55.27
C ASP A 363 60.97 6.33 -53.94
N GLU A 364 60.91 4.98 -54.09
CA GLU A 364 61.80 3.85 -53.67
C GLU A 364 62.55 3.78 -52.30
N GLU A 365 62.83 2.62 -51.64
CA GLU A 365 62.24 1.25 -51.59
C GLU A 365 62.40 0.66 -50.12
N PRO A 366 62.88 -0.57 -49.69
CA PRO A 366 62.31 -1.22 -48.48
C PRO A 366 63.28 -2.01 -47.53
N ARG A 367 62.67 -2.82 -46.64
CA ARG A 367 63.22 -3.96 -45.85
C ARG A 367 64.19 -3.58 -44.71
N ARG A 368 64.25 -4.29 -43.56
CA ARG A 368 64.21 -5.76 -43.35
C ARG A 368 63.36 -6.18 -42.13
N PRO A 369 62.51 -7.23 -42.21
CA PRO A 369 61.50 -7.54 -41.16
C PRO A 369 61.93 -8.51 -40.04
N TRP A 370 63.13 -9.10 -40.10
CA TRP A 370 63.49 -10.27 -39.26
C TRP A 370 63.47 -10.03 -37.74
N VAL A 371 63.69 -8.80 -37.29
CA VAL A 371 63.73 -8.44 -35.85
C VAL A 371 62.35 -8.58 -35.18
N MET A 372 61.26 -8.38 -35.93
CA MET A 372 59.89 -8.46 -35.41
C MET A 372 59.50 -9.89 -35.02
N TRP A 373 59.91 -10.88 -35.82
CA TRP A 373 59.59 -12.30 -35.58
C TRP A 373 60.30 -12.88 -34.35
N ALA A 374 61.50 -12.38 -34.02
CA ALA A 374 62.22 -12.78 -32.81
C ALA A 374 61.48 -12.37 -31.52
N LEU A 375 60.84 -11.19 -31.51
CA LEU A 375 60.07 -10.70 -30.37
C LEU A 375 58.72 -11.44 -30.22
N ILE A 376 58.05 -11.74 -31.34
CA ILE A 376 56.80 -12.51 -31.35
C ILE A 376 57.02 -13.92 -30.76
N GLY A 377 58.13 -14.59 -31.09
CA GLY A 377 58.43 -15.93 -30.58
C GLY A 377 58.51 -16.02 -29.06
N VAL A 378 59.12 -15.02 -28.40
CA VAL A 378 59.23 -14.97 -26.92
C VAL A 378 57.86 -14.73 -26.28
N ALA A 379 57.05 -13.84 -26.85
CA ALA A 379 55.70 -13.56 -26.37
C ALA A 379 54.78 -14.79 -26.46
N VAL A 380 54.83 -15.53 -27.57
CA VAL A 380 54.02 -16.75 -27.78
C VAL A 380 54.35 -17.84 -26.76
N VAL A 381 55.64 -18.06 -26.44
CA VAL A 381 56.04 -19.05 -25.42
C VAL A 381 55.56 -18.65 -24.02
N ALA A 382 55.62 -17.36 -23.67
CA ALA A 382 55.08 -16.86 -22.40
C ALA A 382 53.56 -17.04 -22.31
N ILE A 383 52.83 -16.74 -23.39
CA ILE A 383 51.36 -16.91 -23.47
C ILE A 383 50.97 -18.39 -23.34
N ILE A 384 51.66 -19.31 -24.03
CA ILE A 384 51.40 -20.76 -23.91
C ILE A 384 51.65 -21.26 -22.48
N GLY A 385 52.70 -20.78 -21.81
CA GLY A 385 52.97 -21.12 -20.41
C GLY A 385 51.87 -20.64 -19.46
N ILE A 386 51.33 -19.44 -19.67
CA ILE A 386 50.21 -18.89 -18.89
C ILE A 386 48.92 -19.67 -19.15
N ILE A 387 48.61 -19.98 -20.42
CA ILE A 387 47.44 -20.79 -20.78
C ILE A 387 47.51 -22.16 -20.11
N TRP A 388 48.65 -22.87 -20.21
CA TRP A 388 48.82 -24.20 -19.60
C TRP A 388 48.63 -24.19 -18.08
N LEU A 389 49.07 -23.11 -17.41
CA LEU A 389 48.89 -22.93 -15.96
C LEU A 389 47.43 -22.67 -15.58
N LEU A 390 46.67 -21.94 -16.41
CA LEU A 390 45.25 -21.63 -16.19
C LEU A 390 44.33 -22.81 -16.54
N THR A 391 44.63 -23.59 -17.60
CA THR A 391 43.81 -24.73 -18.05
C THR A 391 43.80 -25.94 -17.10
N LYS A 392 44.46 -25.86 -15.94
CA LYS A 392 44.58 -26.96 -14.98
C LYS A 392 43.71 -26.80 -13.72
N GLY A 393 42.88 -25.75 -13.67
CA GLY A 393 42.14 -25.36 -12.46
C GLY A 393 40.66 -25.01 -12.64
N ASN A 394 40.09 -25.16 -13.84
CA ASN A 394 38.64 -25.08 -14.05
C ASN A 394 38.24 -25.98 -15.23
N ALA A 395 37.32 -26.92 -14.99
CA ALA A 395 36.58 -27.55 -16.08
C ALA A 395 35.50 -26.55 -16.49
N ALA A 396 35.68 -25.88 -17.62
CA ALA A 396 34.61 -25.09 -18.22
C ALA A 396 33.64 -26.08 -18.86
N GLU A 397 32.45 -26.22 -18.26
CA GLU A 397 31.35 -26.96 -18.85
C GLU A 397 31.00 -26.36 -20.20
N THR A 398 30.85 -27.22 -21.21
CA THR A 398 30.29 -26.82 -22.49
C THR A 398 28.85 -26.37 -22.27
N PRO A 399 28.38 -25.26 -22.89
CA PRO A 399 26.95 -24.97 -22.93
C PRO A 399 26.23 -26.18 -23.52
N VAL A 400 25.41 -26.84 -22.71
CA VAL A 400 24.52 -27.89 -23.20
C VAL A 400 23.41 -27.22 -24.00
N GLU A 401 23.00 -27.88 -25.08
CA GLU A 401 21.87 -27.44 -25.89
C GLU A 401 20.60 -27.80 -25.09
N GLN A 402 19.97 -26.79 -24.49
CA GLN A 402 18.81 -26.98 -23.63
C GLN A 402 17.65 -27.61 -24.39
N VAL A 403 16.91 -28.48 -23.72
CA VAL A 403 15.78 -29.22 -24.29
C VAL A 403 14.48 -28.71 -23.69
N GLU A 404 13.45 -28.59 -24.52
CA GLU A 404 12.10 -28.22 -24.13
C GLU A 404 11.45 -29.41 -23.40
N VAL A 405 10.94 -29.21 -22.18
CA VAL A 405 10.25 -30.23 -21.39
C VAL A 405 8.92 -30.58 -22.07
N PRO A 406 8.68 -31.83 -22.48
CA PRO A 406 7.41 -32.23 -23.09
C PRO A 406 6.21 -31.98 -22.17
N ASP A 407 5.13 -31.40 -22.71
CA ASP A 407 3.84 -31.36 -22.02
C ASP A 407 3.26 -32.79 -21.92
N VAL A 408 3.19 -33.27 -20.68
CA VAL A 408 2.68 -34.59 -20.30
C VAL A 408 1.49 -34.51 -19.33
N VAL A 409 0.94 -33.31 -19.11
CA VAL A 409 -0.21 -33.14 -18.21
C VAL A 409 -1.45 -33.83 -18.81
N GLY A 410 -2.22 -34.53 -17.97
CA GLY A 410 -3.35 -35.34 -18.41
C GLY A 410 -2.99 -36.67 -19.09
N ARG A 411 -1.70 -37.04 -19.17
CA ARG A 411 -1.25 -38.37 -19.62
C ARG A 411 -1.19 -39.37 -18.47
N THR A 412 -1.12 -40.66 -18.80
CA THR A 412 -0.82 -41.70 -17.80
C THR A 412 0.64 -41.62 -17.33
N GLU A 413 0.91 -42.06 -16.10
CA GLU A 413 2.27 -42.16 -15.52
C GLU A 413 3.26 -42.84 -16.48
N ALA A 414 2.82 -43.87 -17.22
CA ALA A 414 3.64 -44.57 -18.20
C ALA A 414 3.96 -43.73 -19.44
N GLU A 415 2.96 -43.12 -20.09
CA GLU A 415 3.19 -42.25 -21.26
C GLU A 415 4.03 -41.02 -20.90
N ALA A 416 3.75 -40.39 -19.76
CA ALA A 416 4.47 -39.22 -19.29
C ALA A 416 5.96 -39.56 -19.05
N ARG A 417 6.21 -40.68 -18.38
CA ARG A 417 7.57 -41.19 -18.14
C ARG A 417 8.30 -41.51 -19.43
N ASP A 418 7.66 -42.18 -20.37
CA ASP A 418 8.28 -42.54 -21.66
C ASP A 418 8.65 -41.27 -22.46
N LEU A 419 7.75 -40.27 -22.52
CA LEU A 419 7.99 -38.99 -23.21
C LEU A 419 9.11 -38.16 -22.56
N LEU A 420 9.11 -38.01 -21.23
CA LEU A 420 10.16 -37.30 -20.52
C LEU A 420 11.52 -38.00 -20.65
N THR A 421 11.54 -39.35 -20.62
CA THR A 421 12.77 -40.14 -20.82
C THR A 421 13.27 -40.06 -22.27
N GLU A 422 12.38 -40.02 -23.27
CA GLU A 422 12.75 -39.83 -24.69
C GLU A 422 13.33 -38.42 -24.95
N ALA A 423 12.83 -37.40 -24.25
CA ALA A 423 13.42 -36.05 -24.24
C ALA A 423 14.73 -35.95 -23.42
N GLY A 424 15.10 -36.99 -22.66
CA GLY A 424 16.36 -37.06 -21.92
C GLY A 424 16.33 -36.52 -20.49
N PHE A 425 15.15 -36.45 -19.86
CA PHE A 425 14.97 -36.06 -18.46
C PHE A 425 14.91 -37.28 -17.52
N GLU A 426 15.29 -37.10 -16.25
CA GLU A 426 15.06 -38.10 -15.21
C GLU A 426 13.68 -37.86 -14.57
N VAL A 427 12.93 -38.92 -14.27
CA VAL A 427 11.51 -38.81 -13.88
C VAL A 427 11.29 -39.27 -12.44
N LYS A 428 10.80 -38.35 -11.60
CA LYS A 428 10.51 -38.59 -10.19
C LYS A 428 8.99 -38.53 -9.93
N PRO A 429 8.32 -39.69 -9.78
CA PRO A 429 6.89 -39.74 -9.53
C PRO A 429 6.57 -39.37 -8.07
N VAL A 430 5.72 -38.37 -7.88
CA VAL A 430 5.07 -38.02 -6.61
C VAL A 430 3.58 -38.29 -6.74
N ARG A 431 2.93 -38.81 -5.69
CA ARG A 431 1.50 -39.18 -5.72
C ARG A 431 0.71 -38.37 -4.71
N GLU A 432 -0.30 -37.63 -5.20
CA GLU A 432 -1.14 -36.74 -4.39
C GLU A 432 -2.63 -36.96 -4.65
N PRO A 433 -3.51 -36.76 -3.65
CA PRO A 433 -4.97 -36.80 -3.84
C PRO A 433 -5.43 -35.71 -4.80
N ASN A 434 -6.15 -36.08 -5.87
CA ASN A 434 -6.63 -35.15 -6.89
C ASN A 434 -7.90 -35.70 -7.56
N ALA A 435 -8.71 -34.82 -8.16
CA ALA A 435 -9.95 -35.21 -8.85
C ALA A 435 -9.73 -35.94 -10.21
N ALA A 436 -8.50 -35.96 -10.74
CA ALA A 436 -8.15 -36.72 -11.95
C ALA A 436 -8.12 -38.25 -11.71
N GLU A 437 -8.21 -39.03 -12.79
CA GLU A 437 -8.16 -40.51 -12.72
C GLU A 437 -6.85 -41.02 -12.07
N GLU A 438 -6.89 -42.16 -11.37
CA GLU A 438 -5.71 -42.69 -10.68
C GLU A 438 -4.60 -43.03 -11.69
N GLY A 439 -3.38 -42.51 -11.46
CA GLY A 439 -2.26 -42.70 -12.37
C GLY A 439 -2.19 -41.70 -13.52
N THR A 440 -3.08 -40.69 -13.57
CA THR A 440 -2.96 -39.53 -14.47
C THR A 440 -2.03 -38.46 -13.87
N VAL A 441 -1.16 -37.87 -14.70
CA VAL A 441 -0.31 -36.74 -14.33
C VAL A 441 -1.13 -35.45 -14.25
N VAL A 442 -0.99 -34.72 -13.14
CA VAL A 442 -1.73 -33.48 -12.85
C VAL A 442 -0.88 -32.22 -12.95
N SER A 443 0.44 -32.33 -12.74
CA SER A 443 1.42 -31.26 -12.96
C SER A 443 2.84 -31.83 -13.06
N THR A 444 3.78 -31.03 -13.55
CA THR A 444 5.23 -31.30 -13.51
C THR A 444 6.00 -30.08 -13.02
N ASP A 445 7.17 -30.29 -12.42
CA ASP A 445 8.17 -29.26 -12.12
C ASP A 445 9.55 -29.74 -12.65
N PRO A 446 10.15 -29.08 -13.66
CA PRO A 446 9.66 -27.90 -14.40
C PRO A 446 8.36 -28.12 -15.20
N GLU A 447 7.71 -27.03 -15.61
CA GLU A 447 6.45 -27.10 -16.37
C GLU A 447 6.66 -27.48 -17.85
N GLY A 448 5.64 -28.06 -18.48
CA GLY A 448 5.65 -28.41 -19.90
C GLY A 448 5.84 -27.19 -20.81
N GLY A 449 6.85 -27.23 -21.66
CA GLY A 449 7.27 -26.11 -22.53
C GLY A 449 8.40 -25.24 -21.94
N GLU A 450 8.88 -25.51 -20.74
CA GLU A 450 10.08 -24.85 -20.20
C GLU A 450 11.38 -25.45 -20.77
N MET A 451 12.44 -24.64 -20.81
CA MET A 451 13.77 -25.06 -21.30
C MET A 451 14.63 -25.53 -20.13
N ALA A 452 14.98 -26.81 -20.11
CA ALA A 452 15.80 -27.43 -19.06
C ALA A 452 17.05 -28.10 -19.62
N ASP A 453 18.03 -28.37 -18.76
CA ASP A 453 19.27 -29.04 -19.15
C ASP A 453 19.02 -30.57 -19.27
N PRO A 454 19.56 -31.28 -20.28
CA PRO A 454 19.41 -32.72 -20.38
C PRO A 454 19.92 -33.46 -19.12
N GLY A 455 19.09 -34.33 -18.57
CA GLY A 455 19.34 -35.00 -17.28
C GLY A 455 18.81 -34.28 -16.04
N THR A 456 18.07 -33.17 -16.17
CA THR A 456 17.29 -32.60 -15.05
C THR A 456 16.27 -33.62 -14.53
N GLU A 457 16.13 -33.71 -13.20
CA GLU A 457 15.06 -34.44 -12.51
C GLU A 457 13.76 -33.63 -12.63
N VAL A 458 12.80 -34.13 -13.40
CA VAL A 458 11.44 -33.60 -13.49
C VAL A 458 10.59 -34.31 -12.43
N GLU A 459 10.05 -33.56 -11.49
CA GLU A 459 9.06 -34.06 -10.55
C GLU A 459 7.70 -34.13 -11.24
N VAL A 460 7.06 -35.29 -11.20
CA VAL A 460 5.81 -35.58 -11.91
C VAL A 460 4.74 -35.93 -10.89
N VAL A 461 3.79 -35.03 -10.69
CA VAL A 461 2.70 -35.21 -9.72
C VAL A 461 1.59 -36.02 -10.37
N ILE A 462 1.20 -37.11 -9.72
CA ILE A 462 0.29 -38.14 -10.23
C ILE A 462 -0.90 -38.25 -9.28
N SER A 463 -2.12 -38.24 -9.82
CA SER A 463 -3.34 -38.41 -9.02
C SER A 463 -3.36 -39.78 -8.34
N SER A 464 -3.64 -39.78 -7.03
CA SER A 464 -3.94 -40.99 -6.26
C SER A 464 -5.42 -41.43 -6.36
N GLY A 465 -6.22 -40.81 -7.22
CA GLY A 465 -7.54 -41.29 -7.64
C GLY A 465 -8.71 -40.36 -7.31
N PRO A 466 -9.80 -40.44 -8.11
CA PRO A 466 -10.91 -39.47 -8.13
C PRO A 466 -11.86 -39.56 -6.94
N ASP A 467 -11.67 -40.53 -6.03
CA ASP A 467 -12.38 -40.60 -4.74
C ASP A 467 -11.87 -39.54 -3.74
N ALA A 468 -10.81 -38.79 -4.08
CA ALA A 468 -10.30 -37.67 -3.29
C ALA A 468 -11.27 -36.48 -3.30
N VAL A 469 -11.88 -36.19 -2.15
CA VAL A 469 -12.81 -35.07 -1.97
C VAL A 469 -12.10 -33.84 -1.41
N GLN A 470 -12.53 -32.64 -1.83
CA GLN A 470 -12.03 -31.38 -1.30
C GLN A 470 -12.74 -31.02 0.01
N ILE A 471 -12.00 -30.69 1.07
CA ILE A 471 -12.58 -30.25 2.35
C ILE A 471 -13.18 -28.84 2.16
N PRO A 472 -14.49 -28.61 2.41
CA PRO A 472 -15.10 -27.30 2.26
C PRO A 472 -14.76 -26.38 3.43
N VAL A 473 -14.89 -25.06 3.21
CA VAL A 473 -14.80 -24.08 4.30
C VAL A 473 -16.02 -24.23 5.21
N MET A 474 -15.78 -24.69 6.44
CA MET A 474 -16.83 -24.96 7.45
C MET A 474 -16.76 -24.04 8.69
N THR A 475 -15.89 -23.03 8.70
CA THR A 475 -15.80 -22.08 9.82
C THR A 475 -17.15 -21.44 10.13
N ASN A 476 -17.48 -21.31 11.42
CA ASN A 476 -18.79 -20.90 11.96
C ASN A 476 -19.97 -21.86 11.74
N PHE A 477 -19.77 -23.04 11.14
CA PHE A 477 -20.82 -24.08 11.11
C PHE A 477 -21.05 -24.65 12.51
N THR A 478 -22.28 -25.03 12.85
CA THR A 478 -22.48 -25.89 14.04
C THR A 478 -21.91 -27.28 13.81
N ARG A 479 -21.67 -28.02 14.91
CA ARG A 479 -21.25 -29.42 14.86
C ARG A 479 -22.10 -30.26 13.90
N GLU A 480 -23.42 -30.11 13.94
CA GLU A 480 -24.37 -30.88 13.13
C GLU A 480 -24.25 -30.54 11.64
N GLN A 481 -24.05 -29.25 11.32
CA GLN A 481 -23.87 -28.78 9.94
C GLN A 481 -22.55 -29.29 9.35
N ALA A 482 -21.45 -29.18 10.09
CA ALA A 482 -20.15 -29.70 9.66
C ALA A 482 -20.13 -31.23 9.59
N GLN A 483 -20.80 -31.93 10.52
CA GLN A 483 -20.95 -33.38 10.46
C GLN A 483 -21.73 -33.81 9.22
N GLN A 484 -22.83 -33.12 8.87
CA GLN A 484 -23.60 -33.45 7.67
C GLN A 484 -22.80 -33.17 6.39
N ALA A 485 -22.12 -32.03 6.30
CA ALA A 485 -21.27 -31.70 5.15
C ALA A 485 -20.17 -32.75 4.90
N LEU A 486 -19.55 -33.27 5.97
CA LEU A 486 -18.56 -34.35 5.85
C LEU A 486 -19.19 -35.71 5.49
N LEU A 487 -20.36 -36.04 6.04
CA LEU A 487 -21.10 -37.25 5.64
C LEU A 487 -21.53 -37.21 4.16
N ASP A 488 -21.93 -36.04 3.66
CA ASP A 488 -22.32 -35.83 2.25
C ASP A 488 -21.12 -35.94 1.30
N LEU A 489 -19.91 -35.69 1.79
CA LEU A 489 -18.62 -35.92 1.11
C LEU A 489 -18.08 -37.35 1.30
N GLY A 490 -18.88 -38.27 1.87
CA GLY A 490 -18.53 -39.68 2.01
C GLY A 490 -17.67 -40.03 3.22
N PHE A 491 -17.28 -39.06 4.06
CA PHE A 491 -16.61 -39.37 5.33
C PHE A 491 -17.54 -40.17 6.23
N LYS A 492 -16.98 -41.10 7.00
CA LYS A 492 -17.73 -41.82 8.03
C LYS A 492 -17.66 -41.11 9.36
N ALA A 493 -18.75 -41.10 10.12
CA ALA A 493 -18.78 -40.51 11.46
C ALA A 493 -17.76 -41.12 12.46
N GLU A 494 -17.29 -42.36 12.21
CA GLU A 494 -16.23 -43.01 13.00
C GLU A 494 -14.82 -42.39 12.78
N ASN A 495 -14.63 -41.64 11.69
CA ASN A 495 -13.37 -40.98 11.33
C ASN A 495 -13.31 -39.50 11.77
N ILE A 496 -14.43 -38.91 12.24
CA ILE A 496 -14.52 -37.47 12.53
C ILE A 496 -14.29 -37.20 14.02
N SER A 497 -13.17 -36.56 14.34
CA SER A 497 -12.81 -36.14 15.69
C SER A 497 -13.31 -34.73 16.01
N TRP A 498 -13.71 -34.48 17.26
CA TRP A 498 -14.34 -33.22 17.71
C TRP A 498 -13.68 -32.62 18.97
N PRO A 499 -12.40 -32.23 18.94
CA PRO A 499 -11.75 -31.49 20.02
C PRO A 499 -12.29 -30.06 20.14
N THR A 500 -12.10 -29.44 21.30
CA THR A 500 -12.39 -28.01 21.52
C THR A 500 -11.11 -27.17 21.51
N LYS A 501 -11.14 -25.99 20.88
CA LYS A 501 -10.05 -25.01 20.81
C LYS A 501 -10.57 -23.64 21.29
N ASN A 502 -9.70 -22.84 21.91
CA ASN A 502 -10.02 -21.45 22.27
C ASN A 502 -9.99 -20.56 21.02
N SER A 503 -10.86 -19.55 20.97
CA SER A 503 -10.99 -18.63 19.82
C SER A 503 -11.63 -17.32 20.29
N ALA A 504 -11.12 -16.18 19.81
CA ALA A 504 -11.74 -14.88 20.03
C ALA A 504 -12.97 -14.68 19.13
N ASP A 505 -12.91 -15.15 17.88
CA ASP A 505 -13.80 -14.72 16.80
C ASP A 505 -14.95 -15.70 16.50
N VAL A 506 -14.75 -16.99 16.79
CA VAL A 506 -15.69 -18.06 16.48
C VAL A 506 -16.55 -18.36 17.71
N LEU A 507 -17.86 -18.18 17.59
CA LEU A 507 -18.80 -18.42 18.69
C LEU A 507 -18.74 -19.87 19.20
N LYS A 508 -18.95 -20.04 20.51
CA LYS A 508 -18.99 -21.34 21.19
C LYS A 508 -19.79 -22.40 20.42
N ASP A 509 -19.27 -23.64 20.43
CA ASP A 509 -19.87 -24.84 19.81
C ASP A 509 -19.95 -24.79 18.26
N GLN A 510 -19.35 -23.78 17.61
CA GLN A 510 -19.13 -23.71 16.15
C GLN A 510 -17.71 -24.12 15.74
N VAL A 511 -17.52 -24.52 14.49
CA VAL A 511 -16.22 -24.90 13.92
C VAL A 511 -15.28 -23.70 13.77
N VAL A 512 -14.07 -23.84 14.33
CA VAL A 512 -12.95 -22.91 14.14
C VAL A 512 -12.18 -23.26 12.87
N GLU A 513 -11.68 -24.50 12.82
CA GLU A 513 -10.76 -25.00 11.78
C GLU A 513 -10.92 -26.52 11.63
N THR A 514 -10.31 -27.06 10.56
CA THR A 514 -10.21 -28.49 10.29
C THR A 514 -8.76 -28.89 10.11
N ASP A 515 -8.45 -30.13 10.47
CA ASP A 515 -7.19 -30.82 10.17
C ASP A 515 -7.52 -32.19 9.54
N PRO A 516 -7.26 -32.41 8.24
CA PRO A 516 -6.61 -31.48 7.30
C PRO A 516 -7.44 -30.21 6.99
N PRO A 517 -6.81 -29.10 6.57
CA PRO A 517 -7.47 -27.82 6.35
C PRO A 517 -8.41 -27.76 5.13
N ALA A 518 -9.35 -26.81 5.18
CA ALA A 518 -10.24 -26.50 4.08
C ALA A 518 -9.49 -26.12 2.79
N GLY A 519 -10.00 -26.56 1.64
CA GLY A 519 -9.38 -26.44 0.32
C GLY A 519 -8.48 -27.60 -0.07
N GLN A 520 -8.03 -28.44 0.87
CA GLN A 520 -7.21 -29.61 0.57
C GLN A 520 -8.05 -30.78 0.04
N PHE A 521 -7.50 -31.55 -0.92
CA PHE A 521 -8.04 -32.82 -1.38
C PHE A 521 -7.56 -33.97 -0.49
N VAL A 522 -8.48 -34.84 -0.07
CA VAL A 522 -8.22 -35.93 0.88
C VAL A 522 -9.08 -37.16 0.58
N ASP A 523 -8.60 -38.33 0.98
CA ASP A 523 -9.37 -39.58 0.98
C ASP A 523 -10.43 -39.55 2.11
N PRO A 524 -11.74 -39.65 1.82
CA PRO A 524 -12.80 -39.61 2.84
C PRO A 524 -12.83 -40.85 3.76
N THR A 525 -12.07 -41.91 3.44
CA THR A 525 -11.81 -43.03 4.35
C THR A 525 -10.72 -42.74 5.38
N GLY A 526 -9.99 -41.63 5.23
CA GLY A 526 -9.05 -41.11 6.21
C GLY A 526 -9.70 -40.44 7.43
N PRO A 527 -8.91 -40.15 8.48
CA PRO A 527 -9.37 -39.39 9.65
C PRO A 527 -9.46 -37.89 9.33
N ILE A 528 -10.40 -37.19 9.97
CA ILE A 528 -10.48 -35.73 9.96
C ILE A 528 -10.81 -35.20 11.36
N THR A 529 -10.15 -34.12 11.75
CA THR A 529 -10.35 -33.45 13.04
C THR A 529 -11.02 -32.11 12.81
N VAL A 530 -12.13 -31.85 13.51
CA VAL A 530 -12.91 -30.62 13.42
C VAL A 530 -12.89 -29.92 14.78
N TYR A 531 -12.16 -28.81 14.87
CA TYR A 531 -11.99 -28.09 16.13
C TYR A 531 -13.19 -27.18 16.38
N LEU A 532 -13.93 -27.42 17.47
CA LEU A 532 -15.03 -26.58 17.90
C LEU A 532 -14.55 -25.48 18.86
N SER A 533 -15.15 -24.29 18.79
CA SER A 533 -14.87 -23.21 19.73
C SER A 533 -15.34 -23.60 21.13
N SER A 534 -14.43 -23.51 22.10
CA SER A 534 -14.72 -23.73 23.52
C SER A 534 -15.64 -22.66 24.14
N GLY A 535 -15.80 -21.52 23.45
CA GLY A 535 -16.40 -20.31 24.03
C GLY A 535 -15.45 -19.55 24.96
N LEU A 536 -14.16 -19.93 24.97
CA LEU A 536 -13.12 -19.32 25.78
C LEU A 536 -12.05 -18.67 24.89
N VAL A 537 -11.43 -17.62 25.41
CA VAL A 537 -10.33 -16.86 24.81
C VAL A 537 -9.15 -16.89 25.77
N ASP A 538 -7.92 -16.98 25.26
CA ASP A 538 -6.72 -16.94 26.09
C ASP A 538 -6.31 -15.50 26.42
N MET A 539 -6.66 -15.06 27.64
CA MET A 539 -6.28 -13.77 28.19
C MET A 539 -4.76 -13.64 28.35
N VAL A 540 -4.24 -12.44 28.10
CA VAL A 540 -2.81 -12.12 28.18
C VAL A 540 -2.51 -11.27 29.42
N ASP A 541 -1.26 -11.26 29.88
CA ASP A 541 -0.80 -10.30 30.89
C ASP A 541 -0.68 -8.90 30.26
N LEU A 542 -1.38 -7.93 30.85
CA LEU A 542 -1.44 -6.53 30.44
C LEU A 542 -0.60 -5.61 31.34
N ASN A 543 -0.03 -6.14 32.43
CA ASN A 543 0.76 -5.34 33.37
C ASN A 543 1.99 -4.72 32.68
N GLY A 544 2.22 -3.44 32.96
CA GLY A 544 3.28 -2.64 32.36
C GLY A 544 3.00 -2.09 30.95
N LYS A 545 1.87 -2.47 30.31
CA LYS A 545 1.42 -1.87 29.05
C LYS A 545 0.75 -0.51 29.30
N THR A 546 0.73 0.36 28.29
CA THR A 546 -0.11 1.57 28.31
C THR A 546 -1.59 1.23 28.23
N GLU A 547 -2.46 2.16 28.62
CA GLU A 547 -3.92 1.98 28.49
C GLU A 547 -4.35 1.68 27.05
N ALA A 548 -3.73 2.33 26.05
CA ALA A 548 -4.05 2.12 24.63
C ALA A 548 -3.71 0.70 24.16
N GLU A 549 -2.50 0.21 24.49
CA GLU A 549 -2.09 -1.17 24.18
C GLU A 549 -2.95 -2.21 24.90
N ALA A 550 -3.34 -1.94 26.15
CA ALA A 550 -4.20 -2.83 26.92
C ALA A 550 -5.64 -2.88 26.38
N ARG A 551 -6.21 -1.74 25.95
CA ARG A 551 -7.50 -1.68 25.26
C ARG A 551 -7.46 -2.42 23.92
N ALA A 552 -6.42 -2.22 23.11
CA ALA A 552 -6.26 -2.89 21.82
C ALA A 552 -6.24 -4.41 21.98
N ILE A 553 -5.39 -4.95 22.88
CA ILE A 553 -5.31 -6.40 23.12
C ILE A 553 -6.64 -6.96 23.65
N LEU A 554 -7.38 -6.23 24.48
CA LEU A 554 -8.71 -6.66 24.92
C LEU A 554 -9.72 -6.69 23.75
N GLN A 555 -9.65 -5.70 22.85
CA GLN A 555 -10.49 -5.64 21.66
C GLN A 555 -10.18 -6.78 20.68
N ASP A 556 -8.90 -7.06 20.41
CA ASP A 556 -8.44 -8.16 19.55
C ASP A 556 -8.88 -9.55 20.08
N LEU A 557 -9.05 -9.67 21.40
CA LEU A 557 -9.54 -10.87 22.07
C LEU A 557 -11.08 -10.92 22.18
N ASN A 558 -11.80 -9.96 21.59
CA ASN A 558 -13.25 -9.76 21.74
C ASN A 558 -13.71 -9.72 23.23
N LEU A 559 -12.92 -9.06 24.09
CA LEU A 559 -13.18 -8.83 25.51
C LEU A 559 -13.52 -7.35 25.79
N VAL A 560 -14.32 -7.10 26.82
CA VAL A 560 -14.79 -5.74 27.14
C VAL A 560 -13.86 -5.06 28.14
N ALA A 561 -13.16 -4.01 27.72
CA ALA A 561 -12.29 -3.22 28.60
C ALA A 561 -13.09 -2.26 29.52
N ASP A 562 -13.00 -2.47 30.83
CA ASP A 562 -13.36 -1.51 31.87
C ASP A 562 -12.07 -0.86 32.41
N VAL A 563 -12.04 0.47 32.62
CA VAL A 563 -10.80 1.19 32.97
C VAL A 563 -10.99 2.01 34.23
N LYS A 564 -10.07 1.83 35.18
CA LYS A 564 -10.00 2.57 36.44
C LYS A 564 -8.64 3.25 36.56
N TYR A 565 -8.62 4.40 37.23
CA TYR A 565 -7.41 5.17 37.49
C TYR A 565 -7.14 5.25 38.99
N GLU A 566 -5.89 5.04 39.41
CA GLU A 566 -5.46 5.13 40.80
C GLU A 566 -4.12 5.88 40.93
N ASP A 567 -3.97 6.66 42.02
CA ASP A 567 -2.82 7.54 42.27
C ASP A 567 -1.55 6.77 42.66
N VAL A 568 -0.61 6.63 41.74
CA VAL A 568 0.65 5.90 41.97
C VAL A 568 1.78 6.80 42.50
N ASP A 569 2.62 6.26 43.39
CA ASP A 569 3.83 6.92 43.89
C ASP A 569 5.04 6.74 42.96
N ASP A 570 5.04 5.75 42.07
CA ASP A 570 6.12 5.49 41.11
C ASP A 570 5.81 6.15 39.75
N PRO A 571 6.59 7.16 39.31
CA PRO A 571 6.44 7.78 37.99
C PRO A 571 6.54 6.78 36.82
N ALA A 572 7.20 5.62 37.01
CA ALA A 572 7.29 4.59 35.99
C ALA A 572 5.98 3.84 35.73
N GLN A 573 4.99 3.93 36.63
CA GLN A 573 3.65 3.34 36.51
C GLN A 573 2.60 4.30 35.92
N VAL A 574 2.89 5.60 35.85
CA VAL A 574 1.95 6.60 35.30
C VAL A 574 1.67 6.32 33.82
N GLY A 575 0.39 6.30 33.44
CA GLY A 575 -0.10 5.98 32.09
C GLY A 575 -0.08 4.49 31.74
N LYS A 576 0.20 3.60 32.69
CA LYS A 576 0.30 2.15 32.48
C LYS A 576 -0.64 1.35 33.37
N VAL A 577 -1.06 0.19 32.87
CA VAL A 577 -1.75 -0.84 33.65
C VAL A 577 -0.78 -1.44 34.68
N PHE A 578 -1.21 -1.52 35.94
CA PHE A 578 -0.46 -2.17 37.03
C PHE A 578 -1.27 -3.22 37.80
N ASP A 579 -2.56 -3.38 37.50
CA ASP A 579 -3.41 -4.47 37.95
C ASP A 579 -4.48 -4.81 36.90
N GLN A 580 -4.95 -6.07 36.89
CA GLN A 580 -6.02 -6.55 36.02
C GLN A 580 -6.91 -7.59 36.71
N SER A 581 -8.22 -7.41 36.60
CA SER A 581 -9.24 -8.26 37.23
C SER A 581 -9.31 -9.71 36.74
N ARG A 582 -8.71 -10.01 35.57
CA ARG A 582 -8.63 -11.35 34.99
C ARG A 582 -7.15 -11.65 34.68
N PRO A 583 -6.51 -12.65 35.34
CA PRO A 583 -5.13 -13.02 35.02
C PRO A 583 -5.04 -13.69 33.64
N ALA A 584 -3.82 -13.86 33.13
CA ALA A 584 -3.57 -14.58 31.88
C ALA A 584 -4.06 -16.05 31.95
N GLY A 585 -4.60 -16.55 30.84
CA GLY A 585 -5.24 -17.87 30.73
C GLY A 585 -6.68 -17.80 30.22
N PRO A 586 -7.42 -18.92 30.18
CA PRO A 586 -8.74 -18.98 29.54
C PRO A 586 -9.81 -18.15 30.29
N VAL A 587 -10.47 -17.26 29.57
CA VAL A 587 -11.63 -16.45 30.00
C VAL A 587 -12.80 -16.62 29.04
N GLU A 588 -14.02 -16.31 29.46
CA GLU A 588 -15.22 -16.40 28.60
C GLU A 588 -15.21 -15.31 27.51
N GLN A 589 -15.66 -15.64 26.29
CA GLN A 589 -15.88 -14.68 25.20
C GLN A 589 -16.76 -13.51 25.64
N GLY A 590 -16.41 -12.28 25.27
CA GLY A 590 -17.15 -11.07 25.66
C GLY A 590 -17.05 -10.70 27.15
N ALA A 591 -16.24 -11.41 27.96
CA ALA A 591 -16.11 -11.10 29.38
C ALA A 591 -15.51 -9.69 29.60
N THR A 592 -16.01 -9.01 30.64
CA THR A 592 -15.42 -7.73 31.07
C THR A 592 -14.13 -7.96 31.83
N VAL A 593 -13.09 -7.22 31.43
CA VAL A 593 -11.82 -7.09 32.13
C VAL A 593 -11.65 -5.65 32.58
N THR A 594 -11.78 -5.41 33.89
CA THR A 594 -11.23 -4.20 34.51
C THR A 594 -9.70 -4.24 34.43
N ILE A 595 -9.11 -3.16 33.91
CA ILE A 595 -7.69 -2.80 34.04
C ILE A 595 -7.54 -1.54 34.91
N THR A 596 -6.50 -1.52 35.75
CA THR A 596 -6.21 -0.39 36.66
C THR A 596 -4.95 0.32 36.20
N VAL A 597 -5.09 1.59 35.82
CA VAL A 597 -4.05 2.44 35.21
C VAL A 597 -3.53 3.43 36.26
N GLY A 598 -2.20 3.55 36.36
CA GLY A 598 -1.58 4.53 37.26
C GLY A 598 -1.75 5.95 36.74
N GLN A 599 -2.20 6.88 37.59
CA GLN A 599 -2.21 8.31 37.30
C GLN A 599 -1.27 9.09 38.24
N GLU A 600 -0.78 10.25 37.79
CA GLU A 600 0.05 11.13 38.60
C GLU A 600 -0.79 11.77 39.72
N ARG A 601 -0.38 11.57 40.98
CA ARG A 601 -1.04 12.16 42.14
C ARG A 601 -0.96 13.68 42.10
N GLN A 602 -2.06 14.35 41.76
CA GLN A 602 -2.10 15.81 41.70
C GLN A 602 -2.11 16.42 43.11
N VAL A 603 -0.94 16.87 43.56
CA VAL A 603 -0.78 17.65 44.79
C VAL A 603 -1.14 19.10 44.50
N GLU A 604 -2.25 19.59 45.05
CA GLU A 604 -2.64 21.00 44.93
C GLU A 604 -1.54 21.91 45.52
N MET A 605 -1.10 22.89 44.72
CA MET A 605 -0.06 23.86 45.10
C MET A 605 -0.68 25.23 45.36
N THR A 606 -0.34 25.82 46.50
CA THR A 606 -0.77 27.14 46.96
C THR A 606 0.45 28.02 47.23
N GLN A 607 0.28 29.34 47.18
CA GLN A 607 1.35 30.30 47.40
C GLN A 607 1.35 30.78 48.86
N VAL A 608 2.50 30.72 49.54
CA VAL A 608 2.66 31.36 50.86
C VAL A 608 2.37 32.86 50.71
N PRO A 609 1.42 33.45 51.47
CA PRO A 609 1.07 34.86 51.32
C PRO A 609 2.28 35.80 51.45
N THR A 610 2.33 36.82 50.59
CA THR A 610 3.31 37.90 50.69
C THR A 610 2.89 38.90 51.77
N GLY A 611 3.86 39.56 52.42
CA GLY A 611 3.58 40.55 53.46
C GLY A 611 3.33 40.02 54.87
N LEU A 612 3.47 38.71 55.12
CA LEU A 612 3.35 38.13 56.47
C LEU A 612 4.37 38.71 57.48
N VAL A 613 5.54 39.14 57.01
CA VAL A 613 6.57 39.81 57.82
C VAL A 613 6.11 41.22 58.19
N GLY A 614 6.15 41.57 59.48
CA GLY A 614 5.61 42.81 60.03
C GLY A 614 4.18 42.70 60.58
N MET A 615 3.45 41.63 60.27
CA MET A 615 2.16 41.31 60.89
C MET A 615 2.36 40.70 62.30
N LYS A 616 1.30 40.70 63.12
CA LYS A 616 1.29 39.89 64.35
C LYS A 616 1.14 38.41 64.00
N CYS A 617 1.66 37.53 64.86
CA CYS A 617 1.45 36.07 64.76
C CYS A 617 -0.01 35.70 64.43
N GLN A 618 -0.99 36.20 65.19
CA GLN A 618 -2.40 35.84 65.02
C GLN A 618 -2.96 36.23 63.64
N ASP A 619 -2.62 37.42 63.15
CA ASP A 619 -3.09 37.93 61.86
C ASP A 619 -2.45 37.11 60.70
N ALA A 620 -1.16 36.79 60.85
CA ALA A 620 -0.42 35.96 59.90
C ALA A 620 -0.92 34.50 59.86
N LEU A 621 -1.31 33.91 61.00
CA LEU A 621 -1.96 32.59 61.05
C LEU A 621 -3.32 32.59 60.33
N GLN A 622 -4.11 33.67 60.44
CA GLN A 622 -5.37 33.80 59.70
C GLN A 622 -5.13 33.93 58.18
N ALA A 623 -4.10 34.66 57.76
CA ALA A 623 -3.70 34.76 56.36
C ALA A 623 -3.23 33.41 55.78
N LEU A 624 -2.45 32.63 56.55
CA LEU A 624 -2.05 31.27 56.16
C LEU A 624 -3.23 30.31 56.04
N GLY A 625 -4.13 30.28 57.03
CA GLY A 625 -5.34 29.45 56.97
C GLY A 625 -6.25 29.81 55.79
N SER A 626 -6.30 31.09 55.40
CA SER A 626 -7.02 31.55 54.20
C SER A 626 -6.38 31.08 52.87
N ALA A 627 -5.09 30.75 52.89
CA ALA A 627 -4.36 30.15 51.76
C ALA A 627 -4.30 28.60 51.84
N GLN A 628 -5.10 27.99 52.73
CA GLN A 628 -5.11 26.55 53.03
C GLN A 628 -3.76 26.02 53.55
N LEU A 629 -3.00 26.86 54.27
CA LEU A 629 -1.71 26.51 54.87
C LEU A 629 -1.78 26.42 56.39
N ASN A 630 -1.00 25.50 56.95
CA ASN A 630 -0.78 25.40 58.39
C ASN A 630 0.25 26.44 58.84
N GLY A 631 0.13 26.94 60.07
CA GLY A 631 1.03 27.97 60.60
C GLY A 631 1.54 27.65 62.01
N ASP A 632 2.82 27.87 62.24
CA ASP A 632 3.51 27.58 63.50
C ASP A 632 4.36 28.78 63.96
N CYS A 633 3.89 29.53 64.97
CA CYS A 633 4.61 30.69 65.52
C CYS A 633 5.68 30.27 66.54
N ARG A 634 6.95 30.44 66.19
CA ARG A 634 8.12 30.11 67.03
C ARG A 634 8.82 31.37 67.54
N TYR A 635 8.99 31.43 68.86
CA TYR A 635 9.55 32.58 69.57
C TYR A 635 11.06 32.43 69.65
N ALA A 636 11.81 33.42 69.14
CA ALA A 636 13.27 33.33 69.03
C ALA A 636 14.00 33.11 70.37
N ASN A 637 13.47 33.67 71.47
CA ASN A 637 14.09 33.66 72.81
C ASN A 637 13.22 32.99 73.90
N GLY A 638 12.16 32.27 73.53
CA GLY A 638 11.30 31.50 74.45
C GLY A 638 10.39 32.31 75.40
N ASP A 639 10.65 33.60 75.59
CA ASP A 639 9.83 34.47 76.43
C ASP A 639 8.50 34.87 75.74
N ARG A 640 7.39 34.83 76.48
CA ARG A 640 6.01 34.82 75.91
C ARG A 640 5.10 35.90 76.51
N ALA A 641 5.69 36.97 77.05
CA ALA A 641 5.03 37.92 77.94
C ALA A 641 4.50 39.19 77.23
N ASN A 642 3.24 39.15 76.79
CA ASN A 642 2.36 40.31 76.56
C ASN A 642 2.89 41.47 75.70
N ASN A 643 3.79 41.21 74.74
CA ASN A 643 4.20 42.17 73.72
C ASN A 643 3.50 41.83 72.38
N PRO A 644 3.38 42.75 71.41
CA PRO A 644 2.87 42.41 70.09
C PRO A 644 3.91 41.56 69.33
N ASP A 645 3.68 40.25 69.30
CA ASP A 645 4.56 39.27 68.64
C ASP A 645 4.58 39.48 67.12
N ILE A 646 5.55 40.26 66.63
CA ILE A 646 5.69 40.60 65.20
C ILE A 646 6.49 39.50 64.50
N VAL A 647 5.96 39.04 63.36
CA VAL A 647 6.63 38.08 62.47
C VAL A 647 7.83 38.76 61.81
N LYS A 648 9.03 38.21 62.06
CA LYS A 648 10.31 38.70 61.52
C LYS A 648 10.75 37.94 60.27
N SER A 649 10.41 36.66 60.17
CA SER A 649 10.68 35.81 59.01
C SER A 649 9.69 34.67 58.90
N THR A 650 9.50 34.15 57.68
CA THR A 650 8.71 32.94 57.41
C THR A 650 9.59 31.87 56.76
N ASN A 651 9.31 30.61 57.05
CA ASN A 651 9.90 29.47 56.34
C ASN A 651 8.83 28.38 56.14
N PRO A 652 8.40 28.06 54.90
CA PRO A 652 8.83 28.63 53.61
C PRO A 652 8.60 30.14 53.44
N ALA A 653 9.24 30.75 52.44
CA ALA A 653 9.26 32.21 52.26
C ALA A 653 7.94 32.74 51.66
N GLY A 654 7.53 33.95 52.05
CA GLY A 654 6.39 34.63 51.42
C GLY A 654 6.58 34.79 49.91
N GLY A 655 5.59 34.34 49.12
CA GLY A 655 5.64 34.26 47.67
C GLY A 655 6.07 32.89 47.10
N GLN A 656 6.50 31.94 47.94
CA GLN A 656 6.91 30.60 47.50
C GLN A 656 5.70 29.69 47.25
N GLN A 657 5.75 28.90 46.17
CA GLN A 657 4.80 27.81 45.90
C GLN A 657 5.07 26.60 46.79
N VAL A 658 4.04 26.06 47.42
CA VAL A 658 4.10 24.91 48.36
C VAL A 658 2.82 24.06 48.27
N PRO A 659 2.85 22.77 48.64
CA PRO A 659 1.63 21.96 48.75
C PRO A 659 0.60 22.57 49.72
N VAL A 660 -0.69 22.43 49.41
CA VAL A 660 -1.80 22.67 50.35
C VAL A 660 -1.57 21.88 51.65
N GLY A 661 -1.85 22.50 52.79
CA GLY A 661 -1.58 21.92 54.11
C GLY A 661 -0.12 22.00 54.59
N THR A 662 0.82 22.55 53.80
CA THR A 662 2.21 22.78 54.26
C THR A 662 2.25 23.68 55.49
N THR A 663 3.09 23.34 56.48
CA THR A 663 3.30 24.16 57.68
C THR A 663 4.34 25.25 57.44
N VAL A 664 3.89 26.51 57.43
CA VAL A 664 4.77 27.68 57.40
C VAL A 664 5.15 28.06 58.84
N THR A 665 6.44 27.97 59.13
CA THR A 665 7.01 28.44 60.41
C THR A 665 7.13 29.96 60.37
N LEU A 666 6.54 30.64 61.36
CA LEU A 666 6.61 32.08 61.56
C LEU A 666 7.56 32.37 62.73
N THR A 667 8.72 32.98 62.47
CA THR A 667 9.63 33.39 63.55
C THR A 667 9.17 34.73 64.11
N VAL A 668 8.88 34.78 65.41
CA VAL A 668 8.37 36.00 66.07
C VAL A 668 9.35 36.52 67.12
N GLU A 669 9.40 37.85 67.22
CA GLU A 669 10.16 38.59 68.23
C GLU A 669 9.28 39.71 68.84
N PRO A 670 9.53 40.09 70.11
CA PRO A 670 8.93 41.30 70.68
C PRO A 670 9.41 42.56 69.94
N PRO A 671 8.63 43.65 69.93
CA PRO A 671 9.08 44.92 69.36
C PRO A 671 10.34 45.42 70.09
N ALA A 672 11.24 46.05 69.34
CA ALA A 672 12.43 46.68 69.90
C ALA A 672 12.01 47.74 70.94
N SER A 673 12.51 47.60 72.17
CA SER A 673 12.32 48.60 73.22
C SER A 673 12.96 49.91 72.79
N THR A 674 12.17 50.98 72.71
CA THR A 674 12.68 52.34 72.52
C THR A 674 13.71 52.66 73.60
N PRO A 675 14.89 53.21 73.26
CA PRO A 675 15.82 53.71 74.28
C PRO A 675 15.13 54.82 75.08
N PRO A 676 15.47 54.97 76.38
CA PRO A 676 14.90 56.03 77.20
C PRO A 676 15.32 57.42 76.68
N GLU A 677 14.42 58.39 76.74
CA GLU A 677 14.78 59.80 76.57
C GLU A 677 15.68 60.22 77.74
N GLU A 678 16.83 60.84 77.44
CA GLU A 678 17.65 61.52 78.45
C GLU A 678 17.02 62.89 78.83
N PRO A 679 17.18 63.35 80.08
CA PRO A 679 16.40 64.45 80.68
C PRO A 679 16.89 65.88 80.36
#